data_AF-A0A1H1JKK6-F1
#
_entry.id   AF-A0A1H1JKK6-F1
#
_cell.length_a   1.000
_cell.length_b   1.000
_cell.length_c   1.000
_cell.angle_alpha   90.00
_cell.angle_beta   90.00
_cell.angle_gamma   90.00
#
_symmetry.space_group_name_H-M   'P 1'
#
loop_
_entity.id
_entity.type
_entity.pdbx_description
1 polymer ?
#
loop_
_entity_poly.entity_id
_entity_poly.type
_entity_poly.pdbx_seq_one_letter_code
_entity_poly.pdbx_strand_id
1 'polypeptide(L)'
;MLRKFRIDILSIVLLVVLPGLLIWFKGSDWFGIHAAERRAEWIVVLCLVFVVLFVWLSYDASSRPATAARRIRYWVARQFGSKSASVEAGTEAERSRAESLRELLRGRHGWNWRYRDRWVVVAGDAPLVKRLAPGLADAGYAITGDTVLLYAKQTTDKLDIEWLDQIRRLRRRRPVDAIVALTRNRGSANTPFDAEGIAQRLARHARALRWAAPAYLLNVTDFGGEQSGPDEAIGFTWANERTRPDEVEASLRGLSENLADAGVVRLTQDPNDRYPAELSRHISELRAALSDLVMQTRASRLWRNAVHGLLFAPLFKEREATAPVPAPDAEDGDSLPPQQRTIWQTVADHSRKIHGRRVGFSLSTTAAWMTTALIGCWVAGTVLSGMMNRTTIQAATDTLAKLSTTQDRTQGALALDSLDKQIDTLEVRQRDGAPWTTRFGLNHDDTLLTAAWPGYENAVSRILVAPIRLKLEERLHQLASLSDAEIASGGNAQVQAAYDTLKTYLMLARPDRAVAAFLTPQLIATAVPARPASSPLTPGTWEDLRQHAIAFFASHLGRHGSAGDSSLAIVPDGALVATARQTIIGVRGIQNSTDAIYQQILDDAKPKYPPVSLATLLGDTSSKGLFNTAVTVPGVFTRTAWDERISKAIDDASEQRNVTGDWVLSDVHASAPSTGSLKAELRQRYFDDYARGWELFLNSLRWQPAPTLSGTVDQLTLLSDPQRSPLVALMNAVVYQAGAGTATQSLSDTLISKAQQLVGADEKDPSKQTQPQLAPLAVAFGPVLRLTGSDLASLASGAPANAKAATQLAATGDLSLARYLERVSAMRLKAQQMVDSADADAMARSAAQSVLQGKTSDIADSRDYAGRLAASLGEQWAGFGDLFQAPLDQTWQVVVQPAAASLNDIWRTAIVADWNRIFGGRYPFADSDNDASLPEMARFMRPDSGVITGFVTTQLAGIVERQGDRWVAAQGANHGALTLDPGFLTDLNRLTRVATVLFPSGDAHVRYELRAVPTPGVTDMKFVLSGRELHYFNQKEEWTPFVWPGDSLENLSHIEWQTEQGGVRSGLDAQGRFGLIRLLEHAKVSPQDSARYLLTWTPDQSQGIPLRVQLRSEAGAGPLDVLELRHFTLPPRIFVTSTAKGGPKLSAVNPPPLPPSAIAAAKHAAMPLPHGAMPEVE
;
A
#
# COMPACT_ATOMS: atom_id res chain seq x y z
N MET A 1 48.30 -52.56 -45.09
CA MET A 1 47.84 -51.91 -46.33
C MET A 1 47.44 -50.48 -45.96
N LEU A 2 48.28 -49.44 -46.07
CA LEU A 2 48.90 -48.87 -47.28
C LEU A 2 47.96 -48.87 -48.48
N ARG A 3 47.31 -47.70 -48.68
CA ARG A 3 46.67 -47.13 -49.89
C ARG A 3 45.31 -46.53 -49.52
N LYS A 4 45.30 -45.29 -49.00
CA LYS A 4 44.24 -44.27 -49.24
C LYS A 4 44.42 -42.94 -48.50
N PHE A 5 45.63 -42.56 -48.08
CA PHE A 5 45.95 -41.19 -47.67
C PHE A 5 47.34 -40.75 -48.18
N ARG A 6 47.64 -41.06 -49.46
CA ARG A 6 48.64 -40.33 -50.26
C ARG A 6 47.90 -39.28 -51.08
N ILE A 7 47.60 -38.14 -50.44
CA ILE A 7 47.58 -36.84 -51.13
C ILE A 7 48.63 -36.05 -50.35
N ASP A 8 49.88 -36.29 -50.74
CA ASP A 8 51.10 -35.89 -50.05
C ASP A 8 51.27 -34.36 -50.06
N ILE A 9 52.13 -33.85 -49.17
CA ILE A 9 52.73 -32.50 -49.20
C ILE A 9 53.26 -32.15 -50.61
N LEU A 10 53.63 -33.15 -51.40
CA LEU A 10 54.00 -33.05 -52.81
C LEU A 10 52.88 -32.48 -53.68
N SER A 11 51.61 -32.77 -53.38
CA SER A 11 50.42 -32.16 -54.01
C SER A 11 50.31 -30.66 -53.68
N ILE A 12 50.58 -30.26 -52.44
CA ILE A 12 50.54 -28.84 -52.03
C ILE A 12 51.68 -28.05 -52.69
N VAL A 13 52.89 -28.61 -52.71
CA VAL A 13 54.05 -27.99 -53.34
C VAL A 13 53.84 -27.86 -54.86
N LEU A 14 53.30 -28.89 -55.51
CA LEU A 14 53.15 -28.92 -56.97
C LEU A 14 51.94 -28.09 -57.46
N LEU A 15 50.89 -27.92 -56.65
CA LEU A 15 49.63 -27.27 -57.05
C LEU A 15 49.52 -25.82 -56.55
N VAL A 16 50.26 -25.43 -55.50
CA VAL A 16 50.20 -24.06 -54.94
C VAL A 16 51.55 -23.33 -54.99
N VAL A 17 52.64 -23.96 -54.53
CA VAL A 17 53.94 -23.27 -54.39
C VAL A 17 54.64 -23.05 -55.74
N LEU A 18 54.68 -24.08 -56.59
CA LEU A 18 55.31 -24.02 -57.91
C LEU A 18 54.60 -23.03 -58.87
N PRO A 19 53.26 -23.06 -58.99
CA PRO A 19 52.53 -22.08 -59.80
C PRO A 19 52.60 -20.66 -59.21
N GLY A 20 52.55 -20.50 -57.88
CA GLY A 20 52.68 -19.21 -57.21
C GLY A 20 54.04 -18.54 -57.43
N LEU A 21 55.13 -19.31 -57.38
CA LEU A 21 56.48 -18.83 -57.72
C LEU A 21 56.63 -18.47 -59.21
N LEU A 22 55.98 -19.22 -60.10
CA LEU A 22 55.95 -18.93 -61.54
C LEU A 22 55.19 -17.62 -61.86
N ILE A 23 54.07 -17.37 -61.18
CA ILE A 23 53.31 -16.10 -61.30
C ILE A 23 54.11 -14.92 -60.72
N TRP A 24 54.87 -15.13 -59.64
CA TRP A 24 55.68 -14.08 -59.02
C TRP A 24 56.90 -13.67 -59.86
N PHE A 25 57.66 -14.64 -60.39
CA PHE A 25 58.90 -14.38 -61.14
C PHE A 25 58.70 -14.18 -62.66
N LYS A 26 57.73 -14.85 -63.31
CA LYS A 26 57.53 -14.81 -64.77
C LYS A 26 56.14 -14.29 -65.21
N GLY A 27 55.36 -13.71 -64.28
CA GLY A 27 53.99 -13.24 -64.55
C GLY A 27 53.85 -12.15 -65.61
N SER A 28 54.89 -11.35 -65.89
CA SER A 28 54.88 -10.37 -66.99
C SER A 28 55.04 -11.01 -68.36
N ASP A 29 55.91 -12.01 -68.49
CA ASP A 29 56.40 -12.50 -69.79
C ASP A 29 55.58 -13.66 -70.34
N TRP A 30 54.98 -14.48 -69.47
CA TRP A 30 54.18 -15.65 -69.87
C TRP A 30 52.67 -15.46 -69.68
N PHE A 31 52.25 -14.64 -68.72
CA PHE A 31 50.83 -14.47 -68.36
C PHE A 31 50.29 -13.05 -68.58
N GLY A 32 51.12 -12.10 -69.03
CA GLY A 32 50.69 -10.74 -69.39
C GLY A 32 50.21 -9.87 -68.23
N ILE A 33 50.59 -10.18 -66.98
CA ILE A 33 50.12 -9.46 -65.77
C ILE A 33 51.17 -8.43 -65.34
N HIS A 34 50.93 -7.16 -65.68
CA HIS A 34 51.86 -6.05 -65.42
C HIS A 34 51.70 -5.37 -64.04
N ALA A 35 50.52 -5.46 -63.40
CA ALA A 35 50.25 -4.81 -62.11
C ALA A 35 50.54 -5.75 -60.92
N ALA A 36 51.31 -5.27 -59.95
CA ALA A 36 51.70 -6.02 -58.75
C ALA A 36 50.49 -6.48 -57.91
N GLU A 37 49.41 -5.69 -57.88
CA GLU A 37 48.17 -6.00 -57.15
C GLU A 37 47.44 -7.21 -57.75
N ARG A 38 47.36 -7.31 -59.08
CA ARG A 38 46.72 -8.46 -59.74
C ARG A 38 47.47 -9.76 -59.49
N ARG A 39 48.80 -9.72 -59.34
CA ARG A 39 49.59 -10.93 -59.03
C ARG A 39 49.26 -11.50 -57.65
N ALA A 40 48.93 -10.64 -56.68
CA ALA A 40 48.53 -11.07 -55.34
C ALA A 40 47.13 -11.70 -55.33
N GLU A 41 46.18 -11.13 -56.08
CA GLU A 41 44.81 -11.66 -56.20
C GLU A 41 44.80 -13.09 -56.77
N TRP A 42 45.60 -13.35 -57.82
CA TRP A 42 45.68 -14.67 -58.43
C TRP A 42 46.27 -15.74 -57.50
N ILE A 43 47.22 -15.38 -56.64
CA ILE A 43 47.79 -16.30 -55.63
C ILE A 43 46.76 -16.60 -54.54
N VAL A 44 45.96 -15.60 -54.14
CA VAL A 44 44.85 -15.80 -53.17
C VAL A 44 43.78 -16.73 -53.75
N VAL A 45 43.39 -16.54 -55.01
CA VAL A 45 42.42 -17.41 -55.70
C VAL A 45 42.94 -18.85 -55.77
N LEU A 46 44.23 -19.05 -56.08
CA LEU A 46 44.86 -20.39 -56.12
C LEU A 46 44.78 -21.10 -54.75
N CYS A 47 45.05 -20.39 -53.66
CA CYS A 47 44.93 -20.92 -52.30
C CYS A 47 43.47 -21.21 -51.91
N LEU A 48 42.53 -20.37 -52.33
CA LEU A 48 41.11 -20.51 -52.01
C LEU A 48 40.49 -21.71 -52.75
N VAL A 49 40.86 -21.91 -54.01
CA VAL A 49 40.48 -23.10 -54.79
C VAL A 49 41.01 -24.37 -54.13
N PHE A 50 42.24 -24.37 -53.63
CA PHE A 50 42.81 -25.51 -52.91
C PHE A 50 42.04 -25.84 -51.62
N VAL A 51 41.67 -24.84 -50.82
CA VAL A 51 40.86 -25.02 -49.60
C VAL A 51 39.46 -25.55 -49.94
N VAL A 52 38.83 -25.05 -50.99
CA VAL A 52 37.51 -25.52 -51.45
C VAL A 52 37.57 -26.98 -51.92
N LEU A 53 38.60 -27.35 -52.68
CA LEU A 53 38.82 -28.74 -53.12
C LEU A 53 39.06 -29.68 -51.93
N PHE A 54 39.81 -29.24 -50.92
CA PHE A 54 40.07 -30.00 -49.70
C PHE A 54 38.81 -30.20 -48.86
N VAL A 55 37.98 -29.15 -48.73
CA VAL A 55 36.68 -29.21 -48.02
C VAL A 55 35.69 -30.11 -48.76
N TRP A 56 35.62 -30.03 -50.09
CA TRP A 56 34.70 -30.82 -50.90
C TRP A 56 34.97 -32.34 -50.82
N LEU A 57 36.24 -32.76 -50.83
CA LEU A 57 36.66 -34.15 -50.64
C LEU A 57 36.39 -34.72 -49.23
N SER A 58 36.17 -33.87 -48.23
CA SER A 58 35.87 -34.29 -46.84
C SER A 58 34.38 -34.51 -46.55
N TYR A 59 33.49 -34.10 -47.48
CA TYR A 59 32.04 -34.04 -47.25
C TYR A 59 31.27 -35.32 -47.67
N ASP A 60 31.94 -36.31 -48.28
CA ASP A 60 31.32 -37.60 -48.67
C ASP A 60 31.19 -38.61 -47.50
N ALA A 61 31.44 -38.18 -46.26
CA ALA A 61 31.23 -39.00 -45.07
C ALA A 61 30.46 -38.24 -43.98
N SER A 62 29.14 -38.41 -44.00
CA SER A 62 28.16 -38.26 -42.91
C SER A 62 27.42 -36.92 -42.71
N SER A 63 26.09 -37.02 -42.86
CA SER A 63 25.05 -36.01 -42.72
C SER A 63 24.88 -35.41 -41.31
N ARG A 64 24.63 -34.08 -41.22
CA ARG A 64 23.51 -33.42 -40.48
C ARG A 64 23.72 -31.90 -40.21
N PRO A 65 23.13 -31.00 -41.03
CA PRO A 65 22.77 -29.64 -40.60
C PRO A 65 21.26 -29.31 -40.67
N ALA A 66 20.39 -30.25 -41.08
CA ALA A 66 18.96 -29.99 -41.28
C ALA A 66 18.13 -29.78 -39.98
N THR A 67 18.66 -30.13 -38.81
CA THR A 67 17.93 -30.01 -37.53
C THR A 67 18.16 -28.69 -36.78
N ALA A 68 19.20 -27.92 -37.14
CA ALA A 68 19.43 -26.60 -36.56
C ALA A 68 18.49 -25.54 -37.17
N ALA A 69 18.22 -25.63 -38.48
CA ALA A 69 17.39 -24.68 -39.22
C ALA A 69 15.92 -24.62 -38.73
N ARG A 70 15.35 -25.74 -38.25
CA ARG A 70 13.97 -25.75 -37.72
C ARG A 70 13.83 -24.98 -36.40
N ARG A 71 14.84 -24.95 -35.54
CA ARG A 71 14.75 -24.28 -34.22
C ARG A 71 14.83 -22.76 -34.31
N ILE A 72 15.57 -22.24 -35.28
CA ILE A 72 15.68 -20.80 -35.51
C ILE A 72 14.36 -20.27 -36.10
N ARG A 73 13.72 -21.03 -36.99
CA ARG A 73 12.39 -20.69 -37.54
C ARG A 73 11.30 -20.56 -36.46
N TYR A 74 11.29 -21.46 -35.47
CA TYR A 74 10.32 -21.40 -34.37
C TYR A 74 10.59 -20.27 -33.36
N TRP A 75 11.85 -19.85 -33.20
CA TRP A 75 12.20 -18.71 -32.36
C TRP A 75 11.76 -17.38 -32.99
N VAL A 76 11.95 -17.24 -34.31
CA VAL A 76 11.53 -16.03 -35.07
C VAL A 76 10.01 -15.89 -35.13
N ALA A 77 9.25 -16.98 -35.26
CA ALA A 77 7.79 -16.93 -35.29
C ALA A 77 7.14 -16.53 -33.95
N ARG A 78 7.88 -16.62 -32.83
CA ARG A 78 7.35 -16.26 -31.49
C ARG A 78 7.54 -14.77 -31.16
N GLN A 79 8.39 -14.06 -31.90
CA GLN A 79 8.80 -12.69 -31.56
C GLN A 79 8.06 -11.60 -32.35
N PHE A 80 7.23 -11.97 -33.34
CA PHE A 80 6.43 -11.05 -34.14
C PHE A 80 5.03 -11.62 -34.41
N GLY A 81 4.01 -11.16 -33.68
CA GLY A 81 2.59 -11.26 -34.08
C GLY A 81 1.64 -11.94 -33.09
N SER A 82 0.65 -11.16 -32.63
CA SER A 82 -0.33 -11.42 -31.56
C SER A 82 -1.56 -12.25 -31.95
N LYS A 83 -2.08 -12.95 -30.92
CA LYS A 83 -3.46 -13.40 -30.66
C LYS A 83 -4.18 -14.26 -31.73
N SER A 84 -4.29 -15.55 -31.40
CA SER A 84 -5.62 -16.17 -31.30
C SER A 84 -5.69 -17.01 -30.03
N ALA A 85 -6.64 -16.64 -29.18
CA ALA A 85 -7.05 -17.38 -28.00
C ALA A 85 -7.63 -18.74 -28.45
N SER A 86 -6.92 -19.82 -28.13
CA SER A 86 -7.48 -21.15 -27.84
C SER A 86 -6.41 -22.20 -27.45
N VAL A 87 -5.28 -21.79 -26.86
CA VAL A 87 -4.30 -22.73 -26.26
C VAL A 87 -3.83 -22.30 -24.85
N GLU A 88 -4.13 -21.06 -24.40
CA GLU A 88 -3.62 -20.54 -23.13
C GLU A 88 -4.17 -21.22 -21.87
N ALA A 89 -5.33 -21.87 -21.93
CA ALA A 89 -5.83 -22.68 -20.80
C ALA A 89 -4.96 -23.92 -20.49
N GLY A 90 -4.21 -24.43 -21.48
CA GLY A 90 -3.32 -25.58 -21.29
C GLY A 90 -1.97 -25.19 -20.65
N THR A 91 -1.32 -24.14 -21.15
CA THR A 91 0.06 -23.82 -20.78
C THR A 91 0.26 -23.24 -19.38
N GLU A 92 -0.78 -22.69 -18.75
CA GLU A 92 -0.71 -22.15 -17.38
C GLU A 92 -0.89 -23.27 -16.34
N ALA A 93 -1.87 -24.15 -16.56
CA ALA A 93 -2.02 -25.41 -15.82
C ALA A 93 -0.76 -26.28 -15.92
N GLU A 94 -0.14 -26.33 -17.11
CA GLU A 94 1.06 -27.10 -17.39
C GLU A 94 2.39 -26.48 -16.88
N ARG A 95 2.45 -25.19 -16.55
CA ARG A 95 3.59 -24.60 -15.82
C ARG A 95 3.41 -24.76 -14.32
N SER A 96 2.18 -24.64 -13.82
CA SER A 96 1.87 -24.91 -12.42
C SER A 96 2.24 -26.34 -12.02
N ARG A 97 2.00 -27.35 -12.88
CA ARG A 97 2.36 -28.76 -12.58
C ARG A 97 3.87 -28.99 -12.34
N ALA A 98 4.77 -28.31 -13.05
CA ALA A 98 6.23 -28.44 -12.86
C ALA A 98 6.68 -27.83 -11.52
N GLU A 99 6.08 -26.69 -11.18
CA GLU A 99 6.38 -25.92 -9.98
C GLU A 99 5.79 -26.61 -8.74
N SER A 100 4.53 -27.06 -8.80
CA SER A 100 3.89 -27.87 -7.77
C SER A 100 4.65 -29.17 -7.50
N LEU A 101 5.09 -29.90 -8.53
CA LEU A 101 5.92 -31.10 -8.37
C LEU A 101 7.26 -30.76 -7.67
N ARG A 102 7.89 -29.65 -8.07
CA ARG A 102 9.14 -29.18 -7.46
C ARG A 102 8.95 -28.79 -6.00
N GLU A 103 7.86 -28.11 -5.65
CA GLU A 103 7.57 -27.70 -4.28
C GLU A 103 7.24 -28.89 -3.38
N LEU A 104 6.39 -29.81 -3.84
CA LEU A 104 6.06 -31.04 -3.11
C LEU A 104 7.31 -31.88 -2.80
N LEU A 105 8.17 -32.10 -3.79
CA LEU A 105 9.41 -32.87 -3.58
C LEU A 105 10.43 -32.11 -2.72
N ARG A 106 10.51 -30.78 -2.85
CA ARG A 106 11.39 -29.94 -2.02
C ARG A 106 10.93 -29.87 -0.57
N GLY A 107 9.61 -29.87 -0.34
CA GLY A 107 9.01 -30.00 0.99
C GLY A 107 9.33 -31.36 1.62
N ARG A 108 9.23 -32.45 0.84
CA ARG A 108 9.47 -33.82 1.31
C ARG A 108 10.96 -34.14 1.58
N HIS A 109 11.89 -33.62 0.77
CA HIS A 109 13.30 -34.06 0.77
C HIS A 109 14.33 -32.93 0.92
N GLY A 110 13.90 -31.70 1.13
CA GLY A 110 14.78 -30.53 1.30
C GLY A 110 15.60 -30.23 0.04
N TRP A 111 16.87 -29.85 0.19
CA TRP A 111 17.72 -29.40 -0.94
C TRP A 111 18.07 -30.51 -1.95
N ASN A 112 18.05 -31.78 -1.51
CA ASN A 112 18.42 -32.95 -2.32
C ASN A 112 17.23 -33.62 -3.04
N TRP A 113 16.07 -32.96 -3.07
CA TRP A 113 14.84 -33.48 -3.66
C TRP A 113 14.95 -33.95 -5.11
N ARG A 114 15.84 -33.34 -5.89
CA ARG A 114 15.95 -33.59 -7.34
C ARG A 114 16.35 -35.02 -7.71
N TYR A 115 17.07 -35.72 -6.84
CA TYR A 115 17.66 -37.04 -7.17
C TYR A 115 17.42 -38.08 -6.08
N ARG A 116 16.67 -37.75 -5.04
CA ARG A 116 16.36 -38.65 -3.92
C ARG A 116 15.33 -39.70 -4.32
N ASP A 117 14.21 -39.25 -4.85
CA ASP A 117 13.19 -40.15 -5.41
C ASP A 117 13.49 -40.51 -6.87
N ARG A 118 13.03 -41.70 -7.27
CA ARG A 118 13.24 -42.19 -8.64
C ARG A 118 12.13 -41.76 -9.56
N TRP A 119 12.50 -41.09 -10.64
CA TRP A 119 11.58 -40.52 -11.61
C TRP A 119 11.37 -41.53 -12.74
N VAL A 120 10.19 -42.14 -12.77
CA VAL A 120 9.81 -43.16 -13.75
C VAL A 120 8.77 -42.58 -14.69
N VAL A 121 9.08 -42.53 -15.99
CA VAL A 121 8.14 -42.03 -16.99
C VAL A 121 7.30 -43.18 -17.53
N VAL A 122 5.98 -43.06 -17.46
CA VAL A 122 5.05 -43.99 -18.11
C VAL A 122 4.80 -43.51 -19.54
N ALA A 123 5.06 -44.36 -20.52
CA ALA A 123 4.92 -44.10 -21.95
C ALA A 123 3.83 -45.01 -22.55
N GLY A 124 2.58 -44.55 -22.49
CA GLY A 124 1.41 -45.27 -22.99
C GLY A 124 0.30 -44.31 -23.41
N ASP A 125 -0.73 -44.82 -24.08
CA ASP A 125 -1.86 -43.98 -24.51
C ASP A 125 -2.74 -43.58 -23.31
N ALA A 126 -3.24 -42.34 -23.31
CA ALA A 126 -4.00 -41.76 -22.22
C ALA A 126 -5.13 -42.64 -21.61
N PRO A 127 -6.00 -43.32 -22.39
CA PRO A 127 -7.05 -44.14 -21.80
C PRO A 127 -6.51 -45.37 -21.05
N LEU A 128 -5.38 -45.92 -21.48
CA LEU A 128 -4.74 -47.05 -20.80
C LEU A 128 -4.08 -46.61 -19.50
N VAL A 129 -3.38 -45.47 -19.52
CA VAL A 129 -2.74 -44.91 -18.33
C VAL A 129 -3.77 -44.52 -17.27
N LYS A 130 -4.92 -43.95 -17.69
CA LYS A 130 -6.00 -43.56 -16.78
C LYS A 130 -6.65 -44.75 -16.05
N ARG A 131 -6.75 -45.90 -16.73
CA ARG A 131 -7.25 -47.15 -16.13
C ARG A 131 -6.19 -47.95 -15.37
N LEU A 132 -4.92 -47.75 -15.67
CA LEU A 132 -3.83 -48.40 -14.95
C LEU A 132 -3.58 -47.67 -13.63
N ALA A 133 -3.28 -46.37 -13.69
CA ALA A 133 -2.97 -45.53 -12.56
C ALA A 133 -3.98 -44.35 -12.51
N PRO A 134 -5.15 -44.54 -11.88
CA PRO A 134 -6.17 -43.50 -11.81
C PRO A 134 -5.60 -42.23 -11.16
N GLY A 135 -5.90 -41.06 -11.74
CA GLY A 135 -5.34 -39.76 -11.32
C GLY A 135 -4.02 -39.36 -12.01
N LEU A 136 -3.17 -40.31 -12.42
CA LEU A 136 -1.87 -39.98 -13.06
C LEU A 136 -2.05 -39.27 -14.43
N ALA A 137 -3.04 -39.70 -15.20
CA ALA A 137 -3.31 -39.13 -16.53
C ALA A 137 -3.82 -37.69 -16.46
N ASP A 138 -4.48 -37.31 -15.37
CA ASP A 138 -5.10 -36.00 -15.18
C ASP A 138 -4.13 -35.03 -14.49
N ALA A 139 -3.34 -35.49 -13.50
CA ALA A 139 -2.35 -34.67 -12.78
C ALA A 139 -0.98 -34.57 -13.48
N GLY A 140 -0.63 -35.52 -14.35
CA GLY A 140 0.66 -35.58 -15.07
C GLY A 140 1.85 -36.09 -14.23
N TYR A 141 1.70 -36.17 -12.91
CA TYR A 141 2.59 -36.86 -11.99
C TYR A 141 1.81 -37.50 -10.84
N ALA A 142 2.38 -38.53 -10.23
CA ALA A 142 1.91 -39.13 -8.98
C ALA A 142 3.11 -39.57 -8.15
N ILE A 143 3.03 -39.47 -6.83
CA ILE A 143 4.09 -39.89 -5.92
C ILE A 143 3.60 -41.16 -5.21
N THR A 144 4.41 -42.20 -5.23
CA THR A 144 4.09 -43.49 -4.63
C THR A 144 5.31 -44.00 -3.88
N GLY A 145 5.31 -43.85 -2.55
CA GLY A 145 6.52 -44.08 -1.74
C GLY A 145 7.70 -43.22 -2.20
N ASP A 146 8.85 -43.86 -2.47
CA ASP A 146 10.09 -43.21 -2.96
C ASP A 146 10.16 -43.09 -4.50
N THR A 147 9.04 -43.28 -5.19
CA THR A 147 8.96 -43.26 -6.66
C THR A 147 8.03 -42.13 -7.13
N VAL A 148 8.53 -41.34 -8.07
CA VAL A 148 7.76 -40.30 -8.76
C VAL A 148 7.39 -40.82 -10.15
N LEU A 149 6.12 -41.08 -10.35
CA LEU A 149 5.55 -41.44 -11.65
C LEU A 149 5.27 -40.18 -12.44
N LEU A 150 5.73 -40.17 -13.69
CA LEU A 150 5.58 -39.05 -14.60
C LEU A 150 4.87 -39.52 -15.84
N TYR A 151 3.84 -38.80 -16.25
CA TYR A 151 3.13 -39.08 -17.48
C TYR A 151 3.12 -37.85 -18.38
N ALA A 152 3.72 -37.98 -19.56
CA ALA A 152 3.56 -37.01 -20.63
C ALA A 152 2.39 -37.45 -21.48
N LYS A 153 1.33 -36.63 -21.52
CA LYS A 153 0.10 -36.97 -22.22
C LYS A 153 0.43 -37.34 -23.66
N GLN A 154 0.16 -38.60 -23.98
CA GLN A 154 0.41 -39.16 -25.29
C GLN A 154 -0.92 -39.56 -25.92
N THR A 155 -1.20 -38.92 -27.05
CA THR A 155 -2.20 -39.39 -28.02
C THR A 155 -1.43 -40.01 -29.18
N THR A 156 -2.03 -40.92 -29.95
CA THR A 156 -1.35 -41.78 -30.94
C THR A 156 -0.34 -41.05 -31.84
N ASP A 157 -0.57 -39.77 -32.15
CA ASP A 157 0.33 -38.97 -33.00
C ASP A 157 1.06 -37.80 -32.31
N LYS A 158 0.68 -37.44 -31.08
CA LYS A 158 1.23 -36.26 -30.38
C LYS A 158 1.72 -36.61 -28.97
N LEU A 159 3.00 -36.32 -28.73
CA LEU A 159 3.64 -36.41 -27.43
C LEU A 159 3.80 -35.00 -26.86
N ASP A 160 3.47 -34.82 -25.58
CA ASP A 160 3.75 -33.59 -24.84
C ASP A 160 5.27 -33.42 -24.60
N ILE A 161 5.94 -32.88 -25.63
CA ILE A 161 7.39 -32.60 -25.60
C ILE A 161 7.69 -31.44 -24.64
N GLU A 162 6.74 -30.55 -24.40
CA GLU A 162 6.91 -29.40 -23.51
C GLU A 162 7.04 -29.85 -22.06
N TRP A 163 6.18 -30.78 -21.60
CA TRP A 163 6.33 -31.41 -20.29
C TRP A 163 7.68 -32.10 -20.10
N LEU A 164 8.11 -32.87 -21.10
CA LEU A 164 9.39 -33.58 -21.05
C LEU A 164 10.58 -32.61 -21.04
N ASP A 165 10.49 -31.45 -21.70
CA ASP A 165 11.52 -30.41 -21.60
C ASP A 165 11.54 -29.74 -20.21
N GLN A 166 10.37 -29.53 -19.59
CA GLN A 166 10.29 -29.02 -18.22
C GLN A 166 10.91 -30.01 -17.23
N ILE A 167 10.61 -31.31 -17.33
CA ILE A 167 11.26 -32.38 -16.55
C ILE A 167 12.78 -32.37 -16.74
N ARG A 168 13.27 -32.22 -17.98
CA ARG A 168 14.70 -32.08 -18.29
C ARG A 168 15.34 -30.87 -17.63
N ARG A 169 14.61 -29.76 -17.48
CA ARG A 169 15.09 -28.56 -16.77
C ARG A 169 15.14 -28.77 -15.26
N LEU A 170 14.17 -29.47 -14.68
CA LEU A 170 14.15 -29.84 -13.26
C LEU A 170 15.35 -30.74 -12.90
N ARG A 171 15.72 -31.68 -13.78
CA ARG A 171 16.86 -32.60 -13.62
C ARG A 171 17.81 -32.60 -14.84
N ARG A 172 18.75 -31.65 -14.91
CA ARG A 172 19.63 -31.46 -16.09
C ARG A 172 20.62 -32.59 -16.40
N ARG A 173 21.09 -33.34 -15.39
CA ARG A 173 22.13 -34.39 -15.58
C ARG A 173 21.54 -35.75 -15.96
N ARG A 174 20.56 -36.22 -15.19
CA ARG A 174 19.76 -37.44 -15.41
C ARG A 174 18.29 -37.04 -15.31
N PRO A 175 17.64 -36.64 -16.42
CA PRO A 175 16.25 -36.16 -16.43
C PRO A 175 15.26 -37.12 -15.79
N VAL A 176 15.38 -38.41 -16.12
CA VAL A 176 14.52 -39.48 -15.61
C VAL A 176 15.37 -40.72 -15.37
N ASP A 177 14.92 -41.55 -14.43
CA ASP A 177 15.64 -42.73 -13.98
C ASP A 177 15.28 -43.98 -14.80
N ALA A 178 14.01 -44.12 -15.18
CA ALA A 178 13.50 -45.19 -16.06
C ALA A 178 12.34 -44.70 -16.95
N ILE A 179 12.06 -45.44 -18.03
CA ILE A 179 10.88 -45.26 -18.88
C ILE A 179 10.15 -46.60 -18.97
N VAL A 180 8.86 -46.64 -18.63
CA VAL A 180 8.01 -47.83 -18.73
C VAL A 180 7.04 -47.65 -19.90
N ALA A 181 7.21 -48.41 -20.97
CA ALA A 181 6.29 -48.37 -22.10
C ALA A 181 5.15 -49.37 -21.91
N LEU A 182 3.90 -48.86 -21.99
CA LEU A 182 2.72 -49.68 -21.84
C LEU A 182 2.41 -50.45 -23.13
N THR A 183 2.10 -51.72 -22.97
CA THR A 183 1.68 -52.62 -24.04
C THR A 183 0.38 -53.31 -23.62
N ARG A 184 -0.51 -53.56 -24.57
CA ARG A 184 -1.76 -54.28 -24.33
C ARG A 184 -2.07 -55.09 -25.58
N ASN A 185 -2.44 -56.35 -25.40
CA ASN A 185 -2.95 -57.14 -26.52
C ASN A 185 -4.45 -56.85 -26.71
N ARG A 186 -4.85 -56.36 -27.90
CA ARG A 186 -6.27 -56.08 -28.24
C ARG A 186 -6.91 -57.19 -29.07
N GLY A 187 -6.15 -58.20 -29.51
CA GLY A 187 -6.64 -59.24 -30.41
C GLY A 187 -6.45 -60.67 -29.86
N SER A 188 -6.85 -61.66 -30.66
CA SER A 188 -6.65 -63.08 -30.33
C SER A 188 -5.16 -63.43 -30.21
N ALA A 189 -4.86 -64.61 -29.66
CA ALA A 189 -3.49 -65.05 -29.32
C ALA A 189 -2.45 -64.93 -30.45
N ASN A 190 -2.88 -64.83 -31.71
CA ASN A 190 -2.01 -64.73 -32.89
C ASN A 190 -1.78 -63.31 -33.43
N THR A 191 -2.29 -62.26 -32.77
CA THR A 191 -2.00 -60.87 -33.20
C THR A 191 -0.67 -60.38 -32.63
N PRO A 192 0.31 -59.99 -33.48
CA PRO A 192 1.62 -59.55 -33.00
C PRO A 192 1.53 -58.15 -32.35
N PHE A 193 2.33 -57.94 -31.31
CA PHE A 193 2.45 -56.63 -30.65
C PHE A 193 3.13 -55.60 -31.57
N ASP A 194 2.73 -54.33 -31.46
CA ASP A 194 3.33 -53.21 -32.22
C ASP A 194 4.68 -52.77 -31.65
N ALA A 195 5.71 -53.58 -31.87
CA ALA A 195 7.07 -53.34 -31.37
C ALA A 195 7.71 -52.08 -31.97
N GLU A 196 7.45 -51.76 -33.25
CA GLU A 196 8.00 -50.57 -33.90
C GLU A 196 7.33 -49.29 -33.39
N GLY A 197 6.01 -49.32 -33.14
CA GLY A 197 5.31 -48.22 -32.47
C GLY A 197 5.85 -47.94 -31.07
N ILE A 198 6.17 -49.00 -30.31
CA ILE A 198 6.80 -48.89 -28.99
C ILE A 198 8.24 -48.34 -29.10
N ALA A 199 9.06 -48.85 -30.01
CA ALA A 199 10.42 -48.36 -30.23
C ALA A 199 10.42 -46.89 -30.67
N GLN A 200 9.49 -46.50 -31.54
CA GLN A 200 9.31 -45.13 -31.96
C GLN A 200 8.87 -44.25 -30.79
N ARG A 201 7.94 -44.72 -29.96
CA ARG A 201 7.50 -44.04 -28.74
C ARG A 201 8.68 -43.80 -27.79
N LEU A 202 9.46 -44.83 -27.48
CA LEU A 202 10.67 -44.71 -26.66
C LEU A 202 11.66 -43.71 -27.26
N ALA A 203 11.94 -43.79 -28.57
CA ALA A 203 12.86 -42.90 -29.25
C ALA A 203 12.40 -41.44 -29.26
N ARG A 204 11.09 -41.18 -29.38
CA ARG A 204 10.51 -39.83 -29.24
C ARG A 204 10.79 -39.29 -27.83
N HIS A 205 10.56 -40.10 -26.79
CA HIS A 205 10.83 -39.70 -25.40
C HIS A 205 12.31 -39.43 -25.13
N ALA A 206 13.26 -40.29 -25.55
CA ALA A 206 14.68 -40.02 -25.31
C ALA A 206 15.22 -38.83 -26.12
N ARG A 207 14.71 -38.59 -27.34
CA ARG A 207 15.10 -37.41 -28.12
C ARG A 207 14.58 -36.13 -27.47
N ALA A 208 13.35 -36.14 -26.96
CA ALA A 208 12.79 -35.00 -26.20
C ALA A 208 13.63 -34.72 -24.95
N LEU A 209 13.97 -35.77 -24.18
CA LEU A 209 14.75 -35.66 -22.95
C LEU A 209 16.26 -35.42 -23.20
N ARG A 210 16.75 -35.64 -24.43
CA ARG A 210 18.19 -35.75 -24.79
C ARG A 210 18.96 -36.77 -23.94
N TRP A 211 18.22 -37.72 -23.37
CA TRP A 211 18.69 -38.70 -22.43
C TRP A 211 17.97 -40.01 -22.70
N ALA A 212 18.75 -41.05 -22.93
CA ALA A 212 18.28 -42.40 -23.14
C ALA A 212 18.28 -43.13 -21.79
N ALA A 213 17.13 -43.13 -21.10
CA ALA A 213 16.96 -43.86 -19.85
C ALA A 213 16.67 -45.36 -20.11
N PRO A 214 16.97 -46.25 -19.14
CA PRO A 214 16.59 -47.66 -19.18
C PRO A 214 15.09 -47.83 -19.43
N ALA A 215 14.74 -48.59 -20.47
CA ALA A 215 13.35 -48.83 -20.85
C ALA A 215 12.83 -50.17 -20.29
N TYR A 216 11.58 -50.21 -19.84
CA TYR A 216 10.86 -51.39 -19.36
C TYR A 216 9.55 -51.50 -20.11
N LEU A 217 9.04 -52.71 -20.33
CA LEU A 217 7.73 -52.95 -20.92
C LEU A 217 6.76 -53.39 -19.83
N LEU A 218 5.55 -52.85 -19.83
CA LEU A 218 4.49 -53.26 -18.92
C LEU A 218 3.30 -53.72 -19.75
N ASN A 219 3.03 -55.02 -19.75
CA ASN A 219 1.87 -55.59 -20.41
C ASN A 219 0.66 -55.55 -19.49
N VAL A 220 -0.41 -54.95 -19.97
CA VAL A 220 -1.55 -54.58 -19.16
C VAL A 220 -2.75 -55.46 -19.53
N THR A 221 -3.32 -56.15 -18.54
CA THR A 221 -4.36 -57.18 -18.73
C THR A 221 -5.76 -56.68 -18.38
N ASP A 222 -6.77 -57.12 -19.13
CA ASP A 222 -8.18 -56.73 -18.91
C ASP A 222 -8.93 -57.58 -17.88
N PHE A 223 -8.27 -58.62 -17.36
CA PHE A 223 -8.75 -59.51 -16.33
C PHE A 223 -7.95 -59.28 -15.03
N GLY A 224 -8.54 -59.64 -13.89
CA GLY A 224 -8.16 -59.16 -12.54
C GLY A 224 -9.13 -58.06 -12.06
N GLY A 225 -9.56 -58.14 -10.80
CA GLY A 225 -10.49 -57.18 -10.19
C GLY A 225 -9.98 -56.67 -8.84
N GLU A 226 -10.58 -55.63 -8.29
CA GLU A 226 -10.11 -54.93 -7.07
C GLU A 226 -10.00 -55.80 -5.80
N GLN A 227 -10.53 -57.02 -5.80
CA GLN A 227 -10.42 -57.95 -4.66
C GLN A 227 -9.29 -58.98 -4.82
N SER A 228 -8.41 -58.84 -5.82
CA SER A 228 -7.32 -59.79 -6.08
C SER A 228 -6.07 -59.53 -5.24
N GLY A 229 -5.95 -60.23 -4.10
CA GLY A 229 -4.70 -60.63 -3.46
C GLY A 229 -3.71 -59.54 -2.99
N PRO A 230 -2.60 -59.93 -2.32
CA PRO A 230 -1.56 -58.98 -1.89
C PRO A 230 -0.87 -58.32 -3.10
N ASP A 231 -0.58 -57.01 -2.98
CA ASP A 231 0.18 -56.22 -3.97
C ASP A 231 1.55 -56.85 -4.20
N GLU A 232 1.73 -57.52 -5.34
CA GLU A 232 2.98 -58.17 -5.71
C GLU A 232 3.34 -57.82 -7.16
N ALA A 233 4.60 -57.46 -7.38
CA ALA A 233 5.10 -57.13 -8.70
C ALA A 233 5.36 -58.40 -9.52
N ILE A 234 4.44 -58.71 -10.44
CA ILE A 234 4.54 -59.89 -11.29
C ILE A 234 5.28 -59.55 -12.59
N GLY A 235 6.47 -60.11 -12.77
CA GLY A 235 7.29 -59.86 -13.96
C GLY A 235 8.76 -60.20 -13.76
N PHE A 236 9.59 -59.77 -14.71
CA PHE A 236 11.04 -59.95 -14.63
C PHE A 236 11.80 -58.71 -15.09
N THR A 237 12.99 -58.56 -14.51
CA THR A 237 13.92 -57.48 -14.82
C THR A 237 15.30 -58.07 -15.12
N TRP A 238 15.98 -57.50 -16.10
CA TRP A 238 17.31 -57.93 -16.55
C TRP A 238 18.33 -56.84 -16.27
N ALA A 239 19.44 -57.20 -15.63
CA ALA A 239 20.53 -56.26 -15.35
C ALA A 239 21.42 -56.00 -16.59
N ASN A 240 21.46 -56.95 -17.53
CA ASN A 240 22.35 -56.91 -18.69
C ASN A 240 21.69 -56.23 -19.90
N GLU A 241 22.43 -55.34 -20.58
CA GLU A 241 21.97 -54.68 -21.82
C GLU A 241 21.79 -55.67 -23.01
N ARG A 242 22.17 -56.95 -22.87
CA ARG A 242 22.17 -57.95 -23.94
C ARG A 242 21.52 -59.29 -23.56
N THR A 243 20.26 -59.26 -23.15
CA THR A 243 19.46 -60.49 -22.92
C THR A 243 19.27 -61.27 -24.24
N ARG A 244 19.35 -62.61 -24.19
CA ARG A 244 19.12 -63.49 -25.35
C ARG A 244 17.63 -63.82 -25.50
N PRO A 245 17.13 -64.10 -26.72
CA PRO A 245 15.72 -64.46 -26.91
C PRO A 245 15.31 -65.67 -26.08
N ASP A 246 16.18 -66.68 -26.00
CA ASP A 246 15.93 -67.91 -25.23
C ASP A 246 15.78 -67.64 -23.72
N GLU A 247 16.54 -66.66 -23.19
CA GLU A 247 16.45 -66.26 -21.78
C GLU A 247 15.13 -65.55 -21.47
N VAL A 248 14.61 -64.76 -22.41
CA VAL A 248 13.31 -64.10 -22.31
C VAL A 248 12.19 -65.14 -22.34
N GLU A 249 12.27 -66.10 -23.27
CA GLU A 249 11.26 -67.16 -23.38
C GLU A 249 11.25 -68.10 -22.18
N ALA A 250 12.44 -68.49 -21.67
CA ALA A 250 12.56 -69.28 -20.46
C ALA A 250 12.01 -68.55 -19.22
N SER A 251 12.25 -67.24 -19.11
CA SER A 251 11.72 -66.41 -18.02
C SER A 251 10.19 -66.33 -18.07
N LEU A 252 9.59 -66.20 -19.27
CA LEU A 252 8.13 -66.21 -19.45
C LEU A 252 7.50 -67.56 -19.12
N ARG A 253 8.17 -68.67 -19.48
CA ARG A 253 7.71 -70.03 -19.19
C ARG A 253 7.69 -70.30 -17.69
N GLY A 254 8.81 -70.03 -17.00
CA GLY A 254 8.90 -70.21 -15.55
C GLY A 254 7.93 -69.31 -14.78
N LEU A 255 7.73 -68.06 -15.24
CA LEU A 255 6.74 -67.16 -14.63
C LEU A 255 5.31 -67.71 -14.79
N SER A 256 4.96 -68.23 -15.96
CA SER A 256 3.66 -68.87 -16.21
C SER A 256 3.43 -70.08 -15.30
N GLU A 257 4.41 -70.97 -15.16
CA GLU A 257 4.31 -72.15 -14.29
C GLU A 257 4.17 -71.76 -12.81
N ASN A 258 5.02 -70.85 -12.31
CA ASN A 258 4.94 -70.36 -10.93
C ASN A 258 3.61 -69.68 -10.61
N LEU A 259 3.06 -68.93 -11.56
CA LEU A 259 1.75 -68.29 -11.41
C LEU A 259 0.59 -69.29 -11.47
N ALA A 260 0.75 -70.44 -12.16
CA ALA A 260 -0.24 -71.51 -12.14
C ALA A 260 -0.30 -72.14 -10.74
N ASP A 261 0.86 -72.48 -10.16
CA ASP A 261 0.96 -73.04 -8.81
C ASP A 261 0.45 -72.05 -7.75
N ALA A 262 0.91 -70.80 -7.80
CA ALA A 262 0.45 -69.74 -6.91
C ALA A 262 -1.06 -69.47 -7.08
N GLY A 263 -1.57 -69.52 -8.32
CA GLY A 263 -2.98 -69.34 -8.62
C GLY A 263 -3.85 -70.44 -8.01
N VAL A 264 -3.43 -71.70 -8.08
CA VAL A 264 -4.13 -72.81 -7.41
C VAL A 264 -4.18 -72.59 -5.90
N VAL A 265 -3.06 -72.22 -5.29
CA VAL A 265 -3.01 -71.94 -3.84
C VAL A 265 -3.91 -70.76 -3.46
N ARG A 266 -3.85 -69.64 -4.19
CA ARG A 266 -4.68 -68.47 -3.91
C ARG A 266 -6.17 -68.74 -4.08
N LEU A 267 -6.58 -69.51 -5.09
CA LEU A 267 -7.96 -69.91 -5.28
C LEU A 267 -8.51 -70.83 -4.19
N THR A 268 -7.66 -71.61 -3.53
CA THR A 268 -8.08 -72.43 -2.37
C THR A 268 -8.26 -71.61 -1.09
N GLN A 269 -7.59 -70.46 -0.98
CA GLN A 269 -7.70 -69.56 0.18
C GLN A 269 -8.78 -68.49 -0.02
N ASP A 270 -8.88 -67.95 -1.23
CA ASP A 270 -9.91 -67.01 -1.67
C ASP A 270 -10.38 -67.37 -3.10
N PRO A 271 -11.62 -67.89 -3.26
CA PRO A 271 -12.17 -68.28 -4.56
C PRO A 271 -12.29 -67.14 -5.59
N ASN A 272 -12.18 -65.88 -5.12
CA ASN A 272 -12.27 -64.69 -5.95
C ASN A 272 -10.90 -64.23 -6.47
N ASP A 273 -9.77 -64.69 -5.91
CA ASP A 273 -8.43 -64.31 -6.38
C ASP A 273 -7.96 -65.18 -7.56
N ARG A 274 -8.58 -64.93 -8.73
CA ARG A 274 -8.28 -65.63 -10.00
C ARG A 274 -7.10 -65.05 -10.77
N TYR A 275 -6.54 -63.93 -10.32
CA TYR A 275 -5.61 -63.16 -11.15
C TYR A 275 -4.32 -63.91 -11.51
N PRO A 276 -3.61 -64.59 -10.59
CA PRO A 276 -2.40 -65.33 -10.96
C PRO A 276 -2.68 -66.49 -11.92
N ALA A 277 -3.80 -67.19 -11.74
CA ALA A 277 -4.19 -68.31 -12.62
C ALA A 277 -4.55 -67.83 -14.04
N GLU A 278 -5.31 -66.74 -14.16
CA GLU A 278 -5.67 -66.15 -15.45
C GLU A 278 -4.44 -65.52 -16.14
N LEU A 279 -3.54 -64.91 -15.36
CA LEU A 279 -2.29 -64.34 -15.89
C LEU A 279 -1.32 -65.43 -16.34
N SER A 280 -1.20 -66.54 -15.60
CA SER A 280 -0.43 -67.71 -16.02
C SER A 280 -0.89 -68.21 -17.39
N ARG A 281 -2.21 -68.35 -17.57
CA ARG A 281 -2.81 -68.75 -18.84
C ARG A 281 -2.51 -67.74 -19.94
N HIS A 282 -2.67 -66.45 -19.66
CA HIS A 282 -2.38 -65.38 -20.62
C HIS A 282 -0.92 -65.33 -21.07
N ILE A 283 0.02 -65.52 -20.15
CA ILE A 283 1.46 -65.56 -20.45
C ILE A 283 1.80 -66.83 -21.25
N SER A 284 1.18 -67.96 -20.93
CA SER A 284 1.35 -69.21 -21.69
C SER A 284 0.85 -69.07 -23.13
N GLU A 285 -0.35 -68.49 -23.32
CA GLU A 285 -0.96 -68.28 -24.64
C GLU A 285 -0.20 -67.26 -25.49
N LEU A 286 0.38 -66.21 -24.90
CA LEU A 286 1.08 -65.12 -25.62
C LEU A 286 2.62 -65.21 -25.55
N ARG A 287 3.18 -66.33 -25.09
CA ARG A 287 4.61 -66.47 -24.79
C ARG A 287 5.52 -66.04 -25.94
N ALA A 288 5.26 -66.54 -27.15
CA ALA A 288 6.06 -66.23 -28.34
C ALA A 288 5.92 -64.75 -28.75
N ALA A 289 4.69 -64.23 -28.75
CA ALA A 289 4.42 -62.84 -29.10
C ALA A 289 5.07 -61.85 -28.12
N LEU A 290 5.12 -62.18 -26.82
CA LEU A 290 5.79 -61.36 -25.80
C LEU A 290 7.31 -61.40 -25.91
N SER A 291 7.90 -62.54 -26.25
CA SER A 291 9.34 -62.65 -26.51
C SER A 291 9.75 -61.81 -27.74
N ASP A 292 8.98 -61.94 -28.83
CA ASP A 292 9.20 -61.16 -30.05
C ASP A 292 9.08 -59.66 -29.82
N LEU A 293 8.10 -59.24 -29.02
CA LEU A 293 7.93 -57.83 -28.65
C LEU A 293 9.20 -57.24 -28.03
N VAL A 294 9.82 -57.93 -27.07
CA VAL A 294 11.05 -57.48 -26.41
C VAL A 294 12.21 -57.40 -27.41
N MET A 295 12.34 -58.41 -28.26
CA MET A 295 13.45 -58.52 -29.22
C MET A 295 13.35 -57.54 -30.38
N GLN A 296 12.15 -57.37 -30.96
CA GLN A 296 11.90 -56.45 -32.07
C GLN A 296 12.01 -54.99 -31.62
N THR A 297 11.51 -54.65 -30.43
CA THR A 297 11.64 -53.29 -29.88
C THR A 297 13.12 -52.90 -29.72
N ARG A 298 13.96 -53.86 -29.35
CA ARG A 298 15.41 -53.68 -29.24
C ARG A 298 16.12 -53.63 -30.60
N ALA A 299 15.65 -54.39 -31.59
CA ALA A 299 16.23 -54.44 -32.93
C ALA A 299 15.89 -53.20 -33.79
N SER A 300 14.88 -52.42 -33.40
CA SER A 300 14.45 -51.24 -34.14
C SER A 300 15.59 -50.24 -34.36
N ARG A 301 15.69 -49.71 -35.57
CA ARG A 301 16.69 -48.68 -35.93
C ARG A 301 16.46 -47.37 -35.20
N LEU A 302 15.23 -47.14 -34.73
CA LEU A 302 14.78 -45.93 -34.07
C LEU A 302 15.21 -45.85 -32.60
N TRP A 303 15.17 -46.97 -31.88
CA TRP A 303 15.57 -47.11 -30.49
C TRP A 303 16.75 -48.07 -30.34
N ARG A 304 17.93 -47.53 -30.02
CA ARG A 304 19.18 -48.31 -29.98
C ARG A 304 19.61 -48.73 -28.57
N ASN A 305 18.73 -48.62 -27.57
CA ASN A 305 19.04 -48.96 -26.19
C ASN A 305 18.29 -50.24 -25.78
N ALA A 306 18.81 -50.93 -24.77
CA ALA A 306 18.20 -52.16 -24.28
C ALA A 306 16.89 -51.91 -23.51
N VAL A 307 15.99 -52.89 -23.62
CA VAL A 307 14.82 -53.04 -22.74
C VAL A 307 15.25 -53.94 -21.56
N HIS A 308 14.99 -53.50 -20.33
CA HIS A 308 15.55 -54.04 -19.10
C HIS A 308 14.52 -54.73 -18.19
N GLY A 309 13.26 -54.87 -18.64
CA GLY A 309 12.27 -55.71 -17.96
C GLY A 309 10.95 -55.80 -18.71
N LEU A 310 10.18 -56.84 -18.40
CA LEU A 310 8.78 -57.02 -18.81
C LEU A 310 7.96 -57.40 -17.58
N LEU A 311 6.98 -56.56 -17.25
CA LEU A 311 6.10 -56.72 -16.09
C LEU A 311 4.63 -56.81 -16.52
N PHE A 312 3.76 -57.24 -15.61
CA PHE A 312 2.32 -57.40 -15.84
C PHE A 312 1.50 -56.67 -14.78
N ALA A 313 0.41 -56.03 -15.19
CA ALA A 313 -0.52 -55.36 -14.26
C ALA A 313 -1.98 -55.48 -14.74
N PRO A 314 -2.95 -55.68 -13.83
CA PRO A 314 -4.37 -55.67 -14.17
C PRO A 314 -4.89 -54.24 -14.38
N LEU A 315 -5.86 -54.09 -15.27
CA LEU A 315 -6.61 -52.85 -15.44
C LEU A 315 -7.81 -52.78 -14.51
N PHE A 316 -8.01 -51.62 -13.89
CA PHE A 316 -9.26 -51.30 -13.23
C PHE A 316 -10.42 -51.22 -14.25
N LYS A 317 -11.62 -51.64 -13.83
CA LYS A 317 -12.84 -51.54 -14.63
C LYS A 317 -13.32 -50.10 -14.67
N GLU A 318 -13.79 -49.67 -15.84
CA GLU A 318 -14.08 -48.27 -16.15
C GLU A 318 -15.16 -47.62 -15.26
N ARG A 319 -16.04 -48.42 -14.67
CA ARG A 319 -17.19 -47.95 -13.89
C ARG A 319 -16.87 -47.61 -12.44
N GLU A 320 -15.73 -48.08 -11.93
CA GLU A 320 -15.28 -47.88 -10.55
C GLU A 320 -14.16 -46.82 -10.44
N ALA A 321 -13.73 -46.23 -11.57
CA ALA A 321 -12.75 -45.14 -11.62
C ALA A 321 -13.29 -43.78 -11.10
N THR A 322 -14.49 -43.74 -10.50
CA THR A 322 -15.03 -42.58 -9.79
C THR A 322 -14.50 -42.54 -8.35
N ALA A 323 -13.61 -41.57 -8.12
CA ALA A 323 -13.07 -41.04 -6.85
C ALA A 323 -13.34 -41.83 -5.55
N PRO A 324 -12.30 -42.29 -4.84
CA PRO A 324 -12.43 -42.66 -3.43
C PRO A 324 -12.83 -41.41 -2.62
N VAL A 325 -13.86 -41.56 -1.78
CA VAL A 325 -14.16 -40.63 -0.69
C VAL A 325 -12.95 -40.59 0.25
N PRO A 326 -12.50 -39.42 0.73
CA PRO A 326 -11.39 -39.33 1.66
C PRO A 326 -11.76 -40.02 2.99
N ALA A 327 -11.06 -41.10 3.33
CA ALA A 327 -11.06 -41.62 4.69
C ALA A 327 -10.20 -40.67 5.57
N PRO A 328 -10.61 -40.33 6.81
CA PRO A 328 -10.10 -39.17 7.54
C PRO A 328 -8.67 -39.28 8.09
N ASP A 329 -8.02 -40.45 8.01
CA ASP A 329 -6.80 -40.74 8.78
C ASP A 329 -5.61 -41.26 7.94
N ALA A 330 -5.56 -40.99 6.63
CA ALA A 330 -4.39 -41.30 5.81
C ALA A 330 -3.44 -40.09 5.75
N GLU A 331 -2.51 -40.02 6.70
CA GLU A 331 -1.38 -39.08 6.66
C GLU A 331 -0.55 -39.26 5.37
N ASP A 332 -0.24 -38.12 4.74
CA ASP A 332 0.77 -37.92 3.71
C ASP A 332 0.73 -38.79 2.43
N GLY A 333 -0.09 -38.35 1.47
CA GLY A 333 0.37 -38.17 0.08
C GLY A 333 0.53 -39.40 -0.83
N ASP A 334 -0.04 -40.56 -0.51
CA ASP A 334 -0.14 -41.68 -1.46
C ASP A 334 -1.49 -41.64 -2.20
N SER A 335 -1.49 -41.20 -3.46
CA SER A 335 -2.71 -40.94 -4.24
C SER A 335 -3.10 -42.08 -5.20
N LEU A 336 -2.49 -43.27 -5.08
CA LEU A 336 -2.72 -44.41 -5.98
C LEU A 336 -3.20 -45.63 -5.20
N PRO A 337 -4.06 -46.49 -5.79
CA PRO A 337 -4.51 -47.72 -5.14
C PRO A 337 -3.32 -48.60 -4.74
N PRO A 338 -3.38 -49.29 -3.59
CA PRO A 338 -2.24 -50.04 -3.06
C PRO A 338 -1.76 -51.16 -4.00
N GLN A 339 -2.63 -51.74 -4.83
CA GLN A 339 -2.37 -52.94 -5.66
C GLN A 339 -1.38 -52.80 -6.84
N GLN A 340 -0.75 -51.64 -7.03
CA GLN A 340 0.26 -51.45 -8.08
C GLN A 340 1.52 -50.72 -7.60
N ARG A 341 1.62 -50.46 -6.30
CA ARG A 341 2.74 -49.71 -5.72
C ARG A 341 4.04 -50.50 -5.87
N THR A 342 3.98 -51.82 -5.68
CA THR A 342 5.15 -52.69 -5.79
C THR A 342 5.72 -52.76 -7.21
N ILE A 343 4.89 -52.70 -8.27
CA ILE A 343 5.37 -52.69 -9.67
C ILE A 343 6.23 -51.47 -9.95
N TRP A 344 5.79 -50.29 -9.51
CA TRP A 344 6.54 -49.05 -9.73
C TRP A 344 7.82 -49.00 -8.89
N GLN A 345 7.77 -49.54 -7.66
CA GLN A 345 8.94 -49.65 -6.79
C GLN A 345 9.98 -50.63 -7.35
N THR A 346 9.58 -51.79 -7.88
CA THR A 346 10.51 -52.76 -8.48
C THR A 346 11.23 -52.17 -9.70
N VAL A 347 10.53 -51.42 -10.56
CA VAL A 347 11.15 -50.70 -11.67
C VAL A 347 12.11 -49.61 -11.16
N ALA A 348 11.67 -48.82 -10.18
CA ALA A 348 12.48 -47.76 -9.59
C ALA A 348 13.78 -48.30 -8.98
N ASP A 349 13.71 -49.39 -8.23
CA ASP A 349 14.86 -50.01 -7.58
C ASP A 349 15.79 -50.71 -8.56
N HIS A 350 15.25 -51.38 -9.58
CA HIS A 350 16.09 -51.93 -10.66
C HIS A 350 16.80 -50.81 -11.43
N SER A 351 16.12 -49.68 -11.67
CA SER A 351 16.70 -48.52 -12.34
C SER A 351 17.82 -47.82 -11.55
N ARG A 352 18.00 -48.15 -10.25
CA ARG A 352 19.18 -47.70 -9.48
C ARG A 352 20.46 -48.35 -9.98
N LYS A 353 20.36 -49.60 -10.47
CA LYS A 353 21.51 -50.41 -10.88
C LYS A 353 21.95 -50.14 -12.32
N ILE A 354 21.09 -49.49 -13.13
CA ILE A 354 21.29 -49.31 -14.58
C ILE A 354 21.32 -47.82 -14.94
N HIS A 355 22.30 -47.42 -15.76
CA HIS A 355 22.56 -46.01 -16.09
C HIS A 355 22.12 -45.64 -17.51
N GLY A 356 21.50 -44.48 -17.68
CA GLY A 356 21.17 -43.91 -19.00
C GLY A 356 22.35 -43.24 -19.71
N ARG A 357 22.17 -42.87 -20.99
CA ARG A 357 23.22 -42.26 -21.84
C ARG A 357 22.78 -40.95 -22.51
N ARG A 358 23.73 -40.04 -22.81
CA ARG A 358 23.49 -38.79 -23.56
C ARG A 358 23.50 -39.02 -25.06
N VAL A 359 22.67 -38.29 -25.80
CA VAL A 359 22.54 -38.42 -27.26
C VAL A 359 22.97 -37.10 -27.97
N GLY A 360 24.19 -37.05 -28.57
CA GLY A 360 24.63 -36.10 -29.65
C GLY A 360 25.83 -35.13 -29.42
N PHE A 361 27.07 -35.50 -29.86
CA PHE A 361 28.36 -34.73 -30.13
C PHE A 361 29.56 -34.81 -29.14
N SER A 362 30.82 -34.86 -29.67
CA SER A 362 32.13 -34.86 -28.95
C SER A 362 33.07 -33.70 -29.35
N LEU A 363 33.68 -33.02 -28.37
CA LEU A 363 34.38 -31.73 -28.51
C LEU A 363 35.82 -31.75 -29.07
N SER A 364 36.50 -32.91 -29.10
CA SER A 364 37.94 -32.98 -29.44
C SER A 364 38.23 -32.88 -30.94
N THR A 365 37.34 -33.41 -31.78
CA THR A 365 37.51 -33.44 -33.23
C THR A 365 37.31 -32.07 -33.88
N THR A 366 36.51 -31.18 -33.31
CA THR A 366 36.36 -29.80 -33.81
C THR A 366 37.58 -28.92 -33.53
N ALA A 367 38.35 -29.22 -32.49
CA ALA A 367 39.52 -28.42 -32.11
C ALA A 367 40.70 -28.58 -33.07
N ALA A 368 40.99 -29.80 -33.53
CA ALA A 368 42.11 -30.06 -34.43
C ALA A 368 41.93 -29.39 -35.80
N TRP A 369 40.71 -29.41 -36.35
CA TRP A 369 40.41 -28.79 -37.66
C TRP A 369 40.46 -27.26 -37.63
N MET A 370 40.08 -26.62 -36.52
CA MET A 370 40.21 -25.17 -36.35
C MET A 370 41.68 -24.73 -36.31
N THR A 371 42.56 -25.55 -35.73
CA THR A 371 43.94 -25.15 -35.48
C THR A 371 44.75 -25.03 -36.78
N THR A 372 44.61 -25.99 -37.70
CA THR A 372 45.36 -25.99 -38.97
C THR A 372 44.90 -24.87 -39.92
N ALA A 373 43.60 -24.55 -39.94
CA ALA A 373 43.06 -23.45 -40.73
C ALA A 373 43.56 -22.08 -40.24
N LEU A 374 43.70 -21.92 -38.92
CA LEU A 374 44.22 -20.70 -38.30
C LEU A 374 45.67 -20.37 -38.72
N ILE A 375 46.55 -21.39 -38.82
CA ILE A 375 47.96 -21.20 -39.18
C ILE A 375 48.11 -20.71 -40.62
N GLY A 376 47.37 -21.28 -41.57
CA GLY A 376 47.42 -20.83 -42.98
C GLY A 376 46.92 -19.40 -43.16
N CYS A 377 45.91 -18.98 -42.39
CA CYS A 377 45.36 -17.63 -42.44
C CYS A 377 46.36 -16.58 -41.90
N TRP A 378 47.18 -16.95 -40.91
CA TRP A 378 48.17 -16.06 -40.31
C TRP A 378 49.29 -15.64 -41.29
N VAL A 379 49.84 -16.58 -42.05
CA VAL A 379 50.95 -16.32 -42.98
C VAL A 379 50.54 -15.43 -44.17
N ALA A 380 49.36 -15.66 -44.73
CA ALA A 380 48.86 -14.82 -45.82
C ALA A 380 48.62 -13.38 -45.36
N GLY A 381 48.17 -13.22 -44.12
CA GLY A 381 47.94 -11.92 -43.53
C GLY A 381 49.19 -11.09 -43.29
N THR A 382 50.30 -11.70 -42.84
CA THR A 382 51.56 -10.97 -42.56
C THR A 382 52.13 -10.26 -43.79
N VAL A 383 52.02 -10.88 -44.97
CA VAL A 383 52.52 -10.29 -46.23
C VAL A 383 51.68 -9.08 -46.65
N LEU A 384 50.36 -9.20 -46.54
CA LEU A 384 49.44 -8.11 -46.88
C LEU A 384 49.64 -6.89 -45.96
N SER A 385 49.89 -7.17 -44.66
CA SER A 385 50.19 -6.15 -43.64
C SER A 385 51.40 -5.29 -43.94
N GLY A 386 52.47 -5.86 -44.49
CA GLY A 386 53.69 -5.12 -44.79
C GLY A 386 53.54 -4.12 -45.95
N MET A 387 52.74 -4.47 -46.97
CA MET A 387 52.58 -3.60 -48.15
C MET A 387 51.73 -2.37 -47.84
N MET A 388 50.62 -2.55 -47.11
CA MET A 388 49.69 -1.45 -46.81
C MET A 388 50.25 -0.43 -45.84
N ASN A 389 51.11 -0.86 -44.92
CA ASN A 389 51.71 0.04 -43.95
C ASN A 389 52.86 0.89 -44.54
N ARG A 390 53.42 0.52 -45.70
CA ARG A 390 54.45 1.32 -46.38
C ARG A 390 53.86 2.53 -47.12
N THR A 391 52.68 2.37 -47.72
CA THR A 391 52.04 3.44 -48.49
C THR A 391 51.50 4.54 -47.57
N THR A 392 51.02 4.21 -46.37
CA THR A 392 50.57 5.16 -45.35
C THR A 392 51.70 6.06 -44.85
N ILE A 393 52.91 5.51 -44.63
CA ILE A 393 54.11 6.27 -44.20
C ILE A 393 54.49 7.37 -45.22
N GLN A 394 54.43 7.05 -46.52
CA GLN A 394 54.76 8.01 -47.58
C GLN A 394 53.74 9.14 -47.69
N ALA A 395 52.45 8.83 -47.54
CA ALA A 395 51.39 9.84 -47.62
C ALA A 395 51.41 10.85 -46.46
N ALA A 396 51.80 10.43 -45.25
CA ALA A 396 51.89 11.29 -44.07
C ALA A 396 53.12 12.23 -44.09
N THR A 397 54.22 11.79 -44.71
CA THR A 397 55.43 12.61 -44.84
C THR A 397 55.24 13.75 -45.85
N ASP A 398 54.53 13.50 -46.96
CA ASP A 398 54.23 14.51 -47.98
C ASP A 398 53.27 15.62 -47.49
N THR A 399 52.31 15.32 -46.60
CA THR A 399 51.35 16.31 -46.08
C THR A 399 51.98 17.26 -45.06
N LEU A 400 52.83 16.74 -44.16
CA LEU A 400 53.59 17.54 -43.20
C LEU A 400 54.57 18.52 -43.88
N ALA A 401 55.19 18.12 -44.99
CA ALA A 401 56.06 18.99 -45.77
C ALA A 401 55.32 20.19 -46.40
N LYS A 402 54.05 20.01 -46.79
CA LYS A 402 53.22 21.09 -47.36
C LYS A 402 52.75 22.10 -46.32
N LEU A 403 52.44 21.65 -45.10
CA LEU A 403 51.99 22.50 -43.98
C LEU A 403 53.06 23.43 -43.42
N SER A 404 54.33 23.03 -43.52
CA SER A 404 55.47 23.82 -43.03
C SER A 404 55.94 24.91 -44.01
N THR A 405 55.59 24.81 -45.29
CA THR A 405 56.13 25.66 -46.37
C THR A 405 55.11 26.63 -47.00
N THR A 406 53.81 26.51 -46.71
CA THR A 406 52.75 27.32 -47.34
C THR A 406 52.37 28.57 -46.53
N GLN A 407 52.39 29.75 -47.17
CA GLN A 407 52.04 31.04 -46.56
C GLN A 407 50.58 31.47 -46.83
N ASP A 408 49.89 30.77 -47.73
CA ASP A 408 48.51 31.08 -48.15
C ASP A 408 47.47 30.44 -47.22
N ARG A 409 46.58 31.25 -46.62
CA ARG A 409 45.61 30.78 -45.59
C ARG A 409 44.68 29.67 -46.09
N THR A 410 44.31 29.72 -47.37
CA THR A 410 43.45 28.71 -48.02
C THR A 410 44.16 27.38 -48.22
N GLN A 411 45.42 27.41 -48.65
CA GLN A 411 46.22 26.21 -48.82
C GLN A 411 46.59 25.59 -47.47
N GLY A 412 46.86 26.42 -46.46
CA GLY A 412 47.07 25.98 -45.08
C GLY A 412 45.83 25.28 -44.51
N ALA A 413 44.63 25.80 -44.75
CA ALA A 413 43.38 25.18 -44.28
C ALA A 413 43.07 23.85 -45.00
N LEU A 414 43.32 23.75 -46.32
CA LEU A 414 43.17 22.50 -47.08
C LEU A 414 44.20 21.43 -46.66
N ALA A 415 45.43 21.85 -46.41
CA ALA A 415 46.47 20.95 -45.93
C ALA A 415 46.19 20.48 -44.49
N LEU A 416 45.60 21.35 -43.65
CA LEU A 416 45.14 21.00 -42.31
C LEU A 416 44.02 19.95 -42.39
N ASP A 417 42.98 20.15 -43.20
CA ASP A 417 41.91 19.17 -43.41
C ASP A 417 42.43 17.81 -43.92
N SER A 418 43.46 17.82 -44.77
CA SER A 418 44.09 16.57 -45.23
C SER A 418 44.84 15.84 -44.11
N LEU A 419 45.46 16.58 -43.20
CA LEU A 419 46.16 16.04 -42.03
C LEU A 419 45.14 15.54 -40.99
N ASP A 420 44.05 16.26 -40.77
CA ASP A 420 42.93 15.87 -39.89
C ASP A 420 42.39 14.50 -40.30
N LYS A 421 42.09 14.31 -41.59
CA LYS A 421 41.63 13.02 -42.13
C LYS A 421 42.66 11.90 -41.95
N GLN A 422 43.94 12.20 -42.13
CA GLN A 422 44.99 11.21 -41.92
C GLN A 422 45.09 10.81 -40.44
N ILE A 423 45.12 11.79 -39.53
CA ILE A 423 45.16 11.55 -38.08
C ILE A 423 43.90 10.79 -37.63
N ASP A 424 42.70 11.20 -38.06
CA ASP A 424 41.43 10.51 -37.75
C ASP A 424 41.46 9.05 -38.23
N THR A 425 41.93 8.78 -39.45
CA THR A 425 42.05 7.39 -39.93
C THR A 425 43.06 6.58 -39.12
N LEU A 426 44.15 7.17 -38.64
CA LEU A 426 45.15 6.49 -37.81
C LEU A 426 44.62 6.26 -36.39
N GLU A 427 43.88 7.22 -35.81
CA GLU A 427 43.25 7.09 -34.49
C GLU A 427 42.13 6.05 -34.50
N VAL A 428 41.26 6.05 -35.51
CA VAL A 428 40.22 5.02 -35.68
C VAL A 428 40.86 3.65 -35.79
N ARG A 429 42.00 3.53 -36.49
CA ARG A 429 42.77 2.28 -36.55
C ARG A 429 43.47 1.93 -35.24
N GLN A 430 43.81 2.89 -34.39
CA GLN A 430 44.34 2.60 -33.06
C GLN A 430 43.22 2.13 -32.11
N ARG A 431 42.05 2.76 -32.17
CA ARG A 431 40.91 2.53 -31.27
C ARG A 431 40.08 1.30 -31.63
N ASP A 432 39.60 1.24 -32.88
CA ASP A 432 38.76 0.14 -33.39
C ASP A 432 39.63 -1.01 -33.96
N GLY A 433 40.94 -0.76 -33.98
CA GLY A 433 42.00 -1.61 -34.47
C GLY A 433 42.17 -1.48 -35.99
N ALA A 434 43.41 -1.63 -36.46
CA ALA A 434 43.74 -1.42 -37.87
C ALA A 434 42.96 -2.35 -38.82
N PRO A 435 42.72 -2.05 -40.10
CA PRO A 435 42.12 -3.05 -40.99
C PRO A 435 42.96 -4.33 -40.97
N TRP A 436 42.33 -5.50 -41.14
CA TRP A 436 43.03 -6.80 -41.02
C TRP A 436 44.23 -6.88 -41.97
N THR A 437 44.14 -6.16 -43.08
CA THR A 437 45.19 -5.96 -44.07
C THR A 437 46.44 -5.23 -43.55
N THR A 438 46.46 -4.74 -42.31
CA THR A 438 47.57 -4.02 -41.63
C THR A 438 47.87 -4.55 -40.22
N ARG A 439 47.11 -5.55 -39.72
CA ARG A 439 47.18 -6.06 -38.32
C ARG A 439 48.16 -7.20 -38.08
N PHE A 440 48.71 -7.83 -39.11
CA PHE A 440 49.52 -9.04 -38.94
C PHE A 440 50.98 -8.73 -38.55
N GLY A 441 51.16 -8.05 -37.42
CA GLY A 441 52.45 -7.82 -36.75
C GLY A 441 53.32 -6.69 -37.31
N LEU A 442 52.90 -5.99 -38.37
CA LEU A 442 53.68 -4.92 -39.04
C LEU A 442 53.03 -3.53 -38.96
N ASN A 443 52.10 -3.30 -38.03
CA ASN A 443 51.39 -2.02 -37.92
C ASN A 443 52.32 -0.90 -37.40
N HIS A 444 52.39 0.25 -38.11
CA HIS A 444 53.11 1.46 -37.66
C HIS A 444 52.18 2.66 -37.41
N ASP A 445 50.86 2.44 -37.33
CA ASP A 445 49.87 3.51 -37.13
C ASP A 445 50.21 4.37 -35.89
N ASP A 446 50.63 3.76 -34.77
CA ASP A 446 50.96 4.46 -33.51
C ASP A 446 52.20 5.38 -33.62
N THR A 447 53.24 4.90 -34.29
CA THR A 447 54.46 5.68 -34.54
C THR A 447 54.22 6.84 -35.51
N LEU A 448 53.35 6.65 -36.50
CA LEU A 448 52.97 7.70 -37.45
C LEU A 448 52.09 8.76 -36.80
N LEU A 449 51.13 8.34 -35.97
CA LEU A 449 50.26 9.23 -35.21
C LEU A 449 51.09 10.15 -34.31
N THR A 450 52.03 9.58 -33.55
CA THR A 450 52.93 10.33 -32.66
C THR A 450 53.78 11.35 -33.41
N ALA A 451 54.23 11.04 -34.64
CA ALA A 451 55.01 11.96 -35.46
C ALA A 451 54.17 13.07 -36.13
N ALA A 452 52.88 12.85 -36.37
CA ALA A 452 51.98 13.79 -37.05
C ALA A 452 51.47 14.92 -36.12
N TRP A 453 51.27 14.63 -34.84
CA TRP A 453 50.68 15.56 -33.87
C TRP A 453 51.42 16.91 -33.73
N PRO A 454 52.75 16.97 -33.54
CA PRO A 454 53.45 18.25 -33.38
C PRO A 454 53.29 19.20 -34.59
N GLY A 455 53.21 18.64 -35.80
CA GLY A 455 52.95 19.41 -37.02
C GLY A 455 51.52 19.95 -37.09
N TYR A 456 50.54 19.17 -36.63
CA TYR A 456 49.16 19.59 -36.51
C TYR A 456 48.98 20.71 -35.47
N GLU A 457 49.56 20.58 -34.27
CA GLU A 457 49.42 21.55 -33.17
C GLU A 457 49.88 22.97 -33.58
N ASN A 458 51.02 23.05 -34.28
CA ASN A 458 51.54 24.31 -34.80
C ASN A 458 50.63 24.90 -35.91
N ALA A 459 50.09 24.05 -36.79
CA ALA A 459 49.20 24.50 -37.84
C ALA A 459 47.84 24.99 -37.30
N VAL A 460 47.20 24.24 -36.40
CA VAL A 460 45.86 24.56 -35.87
C VAL A 460 45.88 25.77 -34.94
N SER A 461 46.95 25.94 -34.13
CA SER A 461 47.09 27.10 -33.24
C SER A 461 47.11 28.42 -34.01
N ARG A 462 47.82 28.45 -35.15
CA ARG A 462 47.94 29.60 -36.04
C ARG A 462 46.71 29.83 -36.93
N ILE A 463 46.14 28.77 -37.49
CA ILE A 463 45.06 28.88 -38.49
C ILE A 463 43.68 29.04 -37.82
N LEU A 464 43.43 28.34 -36.71
CA LEU A 464 42.11 28.20 -36.10
C LEU A 464 42.01 28.84 -34.70
N VAL A 465 42.91 28.51 -33.79
CA VAL A 465 42.77 28.86 -32.36
C VAL A 465 42.98 30.35 -32.08
N ALA A 466 44.03 30.97 -32.64
CA ALA A 466 44.33 32.37 -32.37
C ALA A 466 43.19 33.34 -32.80
N PRO A 467 42.58 33.20 -33.99
CA PRO A 467 41.41 34.00 -34.38
C PRO A 467 40.18 33.80 -33.47
N ILE A 468 39.90 32.56 -33.06
CA ILE A 468 38.77 32.22 -32.19
C ILE A 468 38.94 32.83 -30.79
N ARG A 469 40.15 32.76 -30.22
CA ARG A 469 40.46 33.34 -28.91
C ARG A 469 40.10 34.82 -28.86
N LEU A 470 40.55 35.59 -29.86
CA LEU A 470 40.27 37.03 -29.94
C LEU A 470 38.77 37.33 -29.98
N LYS A 471 37.98 36.51 -30.69
CA LYS A 471 36.52 36.69 -30.79
C LYS A 471 35.79 36.38 -29.47
N LEU A 472 36.27 35.38 -28.73
CA LEU A 472 35.71 35.03 -27.41
C LEU A 472 36.03 36.09 -26.36
N GLU A 473 37.25 36.63 -26.38
CA GLU A 473 37.66 37.75 -25.51
C GLU A 473 36.80 38.99 -25.78
N GLU A 474 36.55 39.33 -27.04
CA GLU A 474 35.64 40.42 -27.43
C GLU A 474 34.23 40.24 -26.85
N ARG A 475 33.66 39.02 -26.91
CA ARG A 475 32.32 38.72 -26.36
C ARG A 475 32.29 38.79 -24.82
N LEU A 476 33.33 38.31 -24.15
CA LEU A 476 33.43 38.38 -22.69
C LEU A 476 33.57 39.82 -22.20
N HIS A 477 34.31 40.67 -22.92
CA HIS A 477 34.38 42.11 -22.63
C HIS A 477 33.02 42.81 -22.77
N GLN A 478 32.21 42.44 -23.77
CA GLN A 478 30.84 42.95 -23.92
C GLN A 478 29.94 42.52 -22.76
N LEU A 479 30.05 41.26 -22.30
CA LEU A 479 29.28 40.75 -21.16
C LEU A 479 29.65 41.44 -19.84
N ALA A 480 30.93 41.75 -19.63
CA ALA A 480 31.40 42.49 -18.46
C ALA A 480 30.91 43.95 -18.42
N SER A 481 30.39 44.49 -19.53
CA SER A 481 29.89 45.87 -19.61
C SER A 481 28.38 46.02 -19.33
N LEU A 482 27.64 44.91 -19.16
CA LEU A 482 26.20 44.91 -18.89
C LEU A 482 25.90 44.96 -17.37
N SER A 483 24.82 45.62 -16.96
CA SER A 483 24.42 45.69 -15.55
C SER A 483 23.62 44.45 -15.07
N ASP A 484 23.68 44.13 -13.77
CA ASP A 484 23.01 42.96 -13.16
C ASP A 484 21.49 42.93 -13.42
N ALA A 485 20.84 44.09 -13.51
CA ALA A 485 19.41 44.22 -13.78
C ALA A 485 19.05 43.96 -15.25
N GLU A 486 19.90 44.38 -16.19
CA GLU A 486 19.70 44.15 -17.63
C GLU A 486 19.85 42.65 -17.97
N ILE A 487 20.77 41.95 -17.30
CA ILE A 487 20.99 40.51 -17.46
C ILE A 487 19.81 39.70 -16.91
N ALA A 488 19.25 40.10 -15.75
CA ALA A 488 18.05 39.47 -15.20
C ALA A 488 16.81 39.69 -16.10
N SER A 489 16.73 40.83 -16.80
CA SER A 489 15.62 41.16 -17.71
C SER A 489 15.66 40.40 -19.05
N GLY A 490 16.85 39.94 -19.48
CA GLY A 490 17.05 39.15 -20.71
C GLY A 490 16.59 37.69 -20.62
N GLY A 491 16.11 37.25 -19.45
CA GLY A 491 15.62 35.89 -19.20
C GLY A 491 16.71 34.81 -19.19
N ASN A 492 16.29 33.55 -19.00
CA ASN A 492 17.20 32.42 -18.81
C ASN A 492 18.15 32.18 -20.00
N ALA A 493 17.77 32.59 -21.22
CA ALA A 493 18.57 32.39 -22.43
C ALA A 493 19.84 33.27 -22.47
N GLN A 494 19.75 34.54 -22.03
CA GLN A 494 20.87 35.48 -22.03
C GLN A 494 21.92 35.07 -20.97
N VAL A 495 21.45 34.66 -19.78
CA VAL A 495 22.29 34.16 -18.68
C VAL A 495 23.00 32.87 -19.07
N GLN A 496 22.31 31.97 -19.75
CA GLN A 496 22.89 30.73 -20.25
C GLN A 496 23.94 30.98 -21.34
N ALA A 497 23.68 31.89 -22.28
CA ALA A 497 24.65 32.24 -23.33
C ALA A 497 25.94 32.89 -22.78
N ALA A 498 25.81 33.72 -21.74
CA ALA A 498 26.96 34.32 -21.05
C ALA A 498 27.80 33.26 -20.33
N TYR A 499 27.13 32.35 -19.60
CA TYR A 499 27.76 31.21 -18.96
C TYR A 499 28.44 30.28 -19.97
N ASP A 500 27.77 29.99 -21.09
CA ASP A 500 28.30 29.12 -22.13
C ASP A 500 29.54 29.73 -22.80
N THR A 501 29.55 31.04 -23.05
CA THR A 501 30.72 31.76 -23.61
C THR A 501 31.93 31.68 -22.68
N LEU A 502 31.73 31.90 -21.37
CA LEU A 502 32.79 31.78 -20.35
C LEU A 502 33.30 30.33 -20.26
N LYS A 503 32.39 29.36 -20.28
CA LYS A 503 32.71 27.94 -20.28
C LYS A 503 33.53 27.55 -21.51
N THR A 504 33.17 28.02 -22.70
CA THR A 504 33.93 27.80 -23.94
C THR A 504 35.35 28.36 -23.82
N TYR A 505 35.50 29.60 -23.34
CA TYR A 505 36.82 30.22 -23.16
C TYR A 505 37.69 29.45 -22.17
N LEU A 506 37.14 29.05 -21.02
CA LEU A 506 37.86 28.28 -20.01
C LEU A 506 38.21 26.87 -20.48
N MET A 507 37.35 26.22 -21.27
CA MET A 507 37.65 24.91 -21.86
C MET A 507 38.79 24.97 -22.89
N LEU A 508 38.96 26.08 -23.61
CA LEU A 508 40.11 26.30 -24.49
C LEU A 508 41.41 26.51 -23.69
N ALA A 509 41.32 27.12 -22.51
CA ALA A 509 42.48 27.40 -21.65
C ALA A 509 42.88 26.21 -20.76
N ARG A 510 41.90 25.38 -20.38
CA ARG A 510 42.05 24.17 -19.55
C ARG A 510 41.61 22.95 -20.37
N PRO A 511 42.51 22.38 -21.20
CA PRO A 511 42.17 21.24 -22.06
C PRO A 511 41.70 20.01 -21.26
N ASP A 512 42.11 19.84 -20.00
CA ASP A 512 41.61 18.81 -19.08
C ASP A 512 40.09 18.86 -18.85
N ARG A 513 39.46 20.01 -19.09
CA ARG A 513 38.01 20.21 -18.96
C ARG A 513 37.28 20.34 -20.30
N ALA A 514 37.97 20.18 -21.43
CA ALA A 514 37.39 20.36 -22.75
C ALA A 514 36.39 19.25 -23.11
N VAL A 515 35.15 19.64 -23.44
CA VAL A 515 34.10 18.72 -23.90
C VAL A 515 33.70 19.06 -25.34
N ALA A 516 34.01 18.15 -26.27
CA ALA A 516 33.80 18.35 -27.71
C ALA A 516 32.35 18.70 -28.09
N ALA A 517 31.37 17.96 -27.54
CA ALA A 517 29.96 18.15 -27.83
C ALA A 517 29.44 19.55 -27.47
N PHE A 518 30.07 20.19 -26.47
CA PHE A 518 29.76 21.56 -26.07
C PHE A 518 30.58 22.59 -26.87
N LEU A 519 31.87 22.33 -27.09
CA LEU A 519 32.78 23.26 -27.78
C LEU A 519 32.43 23.44 -29.26
N THR A 520 32.16 22.37 -30.01
CA THR A 520 31.92 22.43 -31.47
C THR A 520 30.85 23.46 -31.88
N PRO A 521 29.62 23.43 -31.34
CA PRO A 521 28.60 24.42 -31.72
C PRO A 521 28.97 25.86 -31.31
N GLN A 522 29.61 26.02 -30.14
CA GLN A 522 30.03 27.33 -29.63
C GLN A 522 31.14 27.96 -30.48
N LEU A 523 32.10 27.15 -30.92
CA LEU A 523 33.19 27.57 -31.80
C LEU A 523 32.69 27.86 -33.22
N ILE A 524 31.77 27.06 -33.76
CA ILE A 524 31.13 27.34 -35.06
C ILE A 524 30.42 28.70 -35.02
N ALA A 525 29.71 29.00 -33.92
CA ALA A 525 28.98 30.25 -33.70
C ALA A 525 29.87 31.50 -33.59
N THR A 526 31.20 31.36 -33.52
CA THR A 526 32.11 32.51 -33.61
C THR A 526 32.25 33.06 -35.03
N ALA A 527 31.92 32.26 -36.06
CA ALA A 527 32.07 32.58 -37.49
C ALA A 527 33.50 32.96 -37.93
N VAL A 528 34.52 32.47 -37.23
CA VAL A 528 35.94 32.73 -37.47
C VAL A 528 36.68 31.38 -37.66
N PRO A 529 37.74 31.27 -38.51
CA PRO A 529 38.31 32.28 -39.40
C PRO A 529 37.42 32.59 -40.62
N ALA A 530 37.35 33.87 -40.96
CA ALA A 530 36.62 34.35 -42.14
C ALA A 530 37.34 33.97 -43.44
N ARG A 531 36.57 33.72 -44.51
CA ARG A 531 37.09 33.38 -45.83
C ARG A 531 37.97 34.52 -46.37
N PRO A 532 39.22 34.26 -46.80
CA PRO A 532 40.03 35.24 -47.51
C PRO A 532 39.36 35.64 -48.84
N ALA A 533 39.35 36.94 -49.17
CA ALA A 533 38.73 37.43 -50.41
C ALA A 533 39.37 36.85 -51.69
N SER A 534 40.64 36.43 -51.62
CA SER A 534 41.41 35.81 -52.72
C SER A 534 41.24 34.28 -52.83
N SER A 535 40.34 33.67 -52.05
CA SER A 535 40.17 32.21 -52.01
C SER A 535 39.42 31.66 -53.25
N PRO A 536 39.94 30.61 -53.91
CA PRO A 536 39.26 29.93 -55.02
C PRO A 536 38.09 29.02 -54.57
N LEU A 537 37.89 28.81 -53.27
CA LEU A 537 36.81 27.98 -52.71
C LEU A 537 35.49 28.75 -52.66
N THR A 538 34.34 28.09 -52.78
CA THR A 538 33.03 28.76 -52.62
C THR A 538 32.75 29.06 -51.13
N PRO A 539 31.81 29.97 -50.79
CA PRO A 539 31.47 30.24 -49.40
C PRO A 539 31.01 28.98 -48.65
N GLY A 540 30.25 28.11 -49.32
CA GLY A 540 29.79 26.84 -48.75
C GLY A 540 30.93 25.85 -48.48
N THR A 541 31.89 25.70 -49.40
CA THR A 541 33.01 24.76 -49.18
C THR A 541 34.02 25.28 -48.16
N TRP A 542 34.16 26.61 -48.01
CA TRP A 542 34.93 27.20 -46.92
C TRP A 542 34.29 26.92 -45.55
N GLU A 543 32.97 27.07 -45.46
CA GLU A 543 32.23 26.83 -44.22
C GLU A 543 32.28 25.35 -43.81
N ASP A 544 32.14 24.42 -44.78
CA ASP A 544 32.29 22.98 -44.54
C ASP A 544 33.69 22.61 -44.02
N LEU A 545 34.73 23.14 -44.66
CA LEU A 545 36.12 22.96 -44.22
C LEU A 545 36.34 23.51 -42.80
N ARG A 546 35.81 24.71 -42.51
CA ARG A 546 35.91 25.35 -41.20
C ARG A 546 35.21 24.53 -40.12
N GLN A 547 33.99 24.05 -40.39
CA GLN A 547 33.23 23.23 -39.45
C GLN A 547 33.94 21.91 -39.17
N HIS A 548 34.51 21.27 -40.20
CA HIS A 548 35.28 20.05 -40.04
C HIS A 548 36.52 20.26 -39.17
N ALA A 549 37.32 21.29 -39.46
CA ALA A 549 38.50 21.64 -38.66
C ALA A 549 38.15 22.00 -37.20
N ILE A 550 37.04 22.70 -36.96
CA ILE A 550 36.55 23.01 -35.60
C ILE A 550 36.12 21.74 -34.87
N ALA A 551 35.37 20.86 -35.53
CA ALA A 551 34.91 19.61 -34.94
C ALA A 551 36.08 18.68 -34.61
N PHE A 552 37.07 18.61 -35.50
CA PHE A 552 38.29 17.84 -35.29
C PHE A 552 39.11 18.42 -34.12
N PHE A 553 39.37 19.72 -34.10
CA PHE A 553 40.05 20.37 -32.98
C PHE A 553 39.33 20.18 -31.62
N ALA A 554 38.02 20.43 -31.57
CA ALA A 554 37.23 20.31 -30.34
C ALA A 554 37.19 18.88 -29.79
N SER A 555 37.24 17.87 -30.67
CA SER A 555 37.26 16.46 -30.27
C SER A 555 38.61 15.95 -29.74
N HIS A 556 39.71 16.61 -30.13
CA HIS A 556 41.06 16.21 -29.73
C HIS A 556 41.67 17.08 -28.63
N LEU A 557 41.14 18.28 -28.38
CA LEU A 557 41.64 19.20 -27.34
C LEU A 557 41.72 18.55 -25.94
N GLY A 558 40.72 17.78 -25.53
CA GLY A 558 40.69 17.12 -24.21
C GLY A 558 41.46 15.81 -24.11
N ARG A 559 41.82 15.19 -25.25
CA ARG A 559 42.49 13.87 -25.28
C ARG A 559 44.00 13.97 -25.14
N HIS A 560 44.63 15.03 -25.65
CA HIS A 560 46.07 15.26 -25.56
C HIS A 560 46.51 16.05 -24.31
N GLY A 561 45.55 16.48 -23.48
CA GLY A 561 45.76 17.29 -22.26
C GLY A 561 46.42 16.59 -21.07
N SER A 562 46.49 15.25 -21.06
CA SER A 562 46.88 14.47 -19.87
C SER A 562 48.39 14.20 -19.73
N ALA A 563 49.19 14.60 -20.71
CA ALA A 563 50.63 14.31 -20.77
C ALA A 563 51.46 15.61 -20.86
N GLY A 564 51.46 16.43 -19.81
CA GLY A 564 52.53 17.38 -19.43
C GLY A 564 52.93 18.54 -20.37
N ASP A 565 52.70 18.47 -21.67
CA ASP A 565 53.28 19.35 -22.71
C ASP A 565 52.22 19.80 -23.74
N SER A 566 51.01 20.15 -23.30
CA SER A 566 49.92 20.50 -24.22
C SER A 566 50.07 21.90 -24.81
N SER A 567 50.71 21.99 -25.97
CA SER A 567 50.90 23.23 -26.74
C SER A 567 49.60 23.80 -27.36
N LEU A 568 48.49 23.06 -27.26
CA LEU A 568 47.16 23.39 -27.81
C LEU A 568 46.30 24.33 -26.94
N ALA A 569 46.65 24.54 -25.67
CA ALA A 569 45.87 25.38 -24.76
C ALA A 569 46.07 26.88 -25.02
N ILE A 570 45.00 27.68 -24.92
CA ILE A 570 45.14 29.14 -24.93
C ILE A 570 45.65 29.65 -23.58
N VAL A 571 46.39 30.75 -23.60
CA VAL A 571 46.72 31.51 -22.37
C VAL A 571 45.52 32.39 -22.02
N PRO A 572 44.84 32.20 -20.86
CA PRO A 572 43.65 32.97 -20.49
C PRO A 572 43.98 34.32 -19.84
N ASP A 573 43.12 35.32 -20.03
CA ASP A 573 43.11 36.54 -19.24
C ASP A 573 42.37 36.31 -17.90
N GLY A 574 43.13 36.31 -16.81
CA GLY A 574 42.59 36.06 -15.46
C GLY A 574 41.64 37.14 -14.95
N ALA A 575 41.81 38.41 -15.36
CA ALA A 575 40.96 39.52 -14.91
C ALA A 575 39.58 39.46 -15.59
N LEU A 576 39.55 39.10 -16.87
CA LEU A 576 38.33 38.93 -17.65
C LEU A 576 37.46 37.77 -17.12
N VAL A 577 38.10 36.64 -16.78
CA VAL A 577 37.43 35.47 -16.21
C VAL A 577 36.80 35.78 -14.83
N ALA A 578 37.54 36.47 -13.95
CA ALA A 578 37.05 36.80 -12.62
C ALA A 578 35.80 37.72 -12.68
N THR A 579 35.83 38.71 -13.57
CA THR A 579 34.72 39.65 -13.76
C THR A 579 33.46 38.94 -14.28
N ALA A 580 33.60 38.09 -15.30
CA ALA A 580 32.46 37.34 -15.86
C ALA A 580 31.82 36.37 -14.85
N ARG A 581 32.60 35.75 -13.95
CA ARG A 581 32.08 34.84 -12.91
C ARG A 581 31.22 35.56 -11.88
N GLN A 582 31.64 36.73 -11.43
CA GLN A 582 30.93 37.47 -10.38
C GLN A 582 29.52 37.87 -10.83
N THR A 583 29.38 38.31 -12.08
CA THR A 583 28.09 38.67 -12.69
C THR A 583 27.15 37.47 -12.82
N ILE A 584 27.65 36.28 -13.15
CA ILE A 584 26.80 35.08 -13.32
C ILE A 584 26.34 34.50 -11.96
N ILE A 585 27.18 34.56 -10.93
CA ILE A 585 26.86 34.04 -9.59
C ILE A 585 25.71 34.82 -8.94
N GLY A 586 25.71 36.16 -9.07
CA GLY A 586 24.67 37.02 -8.49
C GLY A 586 23.26 36.70 -9.01
N VAL A 587 23.14 36.33 -10.29
CA VAL A 587 21.84 36.07 -10.94
C VAL A 587 21.32 34.63 -10.68
N ARG A 588 22.21 33.63 -10.56
CA ARG A 588 21.82 32.20 -10.42
C ARG A 588 21.45 31.78 -8.98
N GLY A 589 21.82 32.57 -7.96
CA GLY A 589 21.52 32.28 -6.54
C GLY A 589 20.04 32.42 -6.15
N ILE A 590 19.25 33.20 -6.89
CA ILE A 590 17.84 33.51 -6.56
C ILE A 590 16.88 32.38 -7.02
N GLN A 591 17.28 31.57 -8.00
CA GLN A 591 16.39 30.58 -8.64
C GLN A 591 16.49 29.14 -8.05
N ASN A 592 17.44 28.84 -7.15
CA ASN A 592 17.75 27.48 -6.67
C ASN A 592 17.52 27.28 -5.15
N SER A 593 16.50 27.91 -4.56
CA SER A 593 16.19 27.73 -3.12
C SER A 593 15.56 26.36 -2.81
N THR A 594 15.77 25.85 -1.59
CA THR A 594 15.19 24.57 -1.11
C THR A 594 13.66 24.54 -1.24
N ASP A 595 13.00 25.70 -1.09
CA ASP A 595 11.55 25.85 -1.26
C ASP A 595 11.07 25.59 -2.69
N ALA A 596 11.78 26.14 -3.69
CA ALA A 596 11.42 25.96 -5.09
C ALA A 596 11.55 24.49 -5.53
N ILE A 597 12.60 23.81 -5.07
CA ILE A 597 12.83 22.38 -5.35
C ILE A 597 11.73 21.52 -4.72
N TYR A 598 11.36 21.80 -3.47
CA TYR A 598 10.30 21.06 -2.79
C TYR A 598 8.95 21.20 -3.53
N GLN A 599 8.58 22.42 -3.92
CA GLN A 599 7.33 22.65 -4.66
C GLN A 599 7.34 21.97 -6.04
N GLN A 600 8.47 22.02 -6.75
CA GLN A 600 8.61 21.35 -8.04
C GLN A 600 8.41 19.82 -7.92
N ILE A 601 9.00 19.19 -6.89
CA ILE A 601 8.82 17.74 -6.64
C ILE A 601 7.34 17.40 -6.41
N LEU A 602 6.60 18.25 -5.69
CA LEU A 602 5.17 18.04 -5.43
C LEU A 602 4.33 18.26 -6.70
N ASP A 603 4.59 19.32 -7.46
CA ASP A 603 3.83 19.64 -8.67
C ASP A 603 4.02 18.58 -9.77
N ASP A 604 5.23 18.03 -9.91
CA ASP A 604 5.51 16.93 -10.84
C ASP A 604 4.79 15.63 -10.46
N ALA A 605 4.52 15.40 -9.17
CA ALA A 605 3.84 14.21 -8.67
C ALA A 605 2.30 14.32 -8.69
N LYS A 606 1.78 15.55 -8.63
CA LYS A 606 0.34 15.86 -8.50
C LYS A 606 -0.56 15.26 -9.59
N PRO A 607 -0.17 15.20 -10.89
CA PRO A 607 -1.01 14.60 -11.93
C PRO A 607 -1.15 13.08 -11.80
N LYS A 608 -0.17 12.40 -11.20
CA LYS A 608 -0.12 10.93 -11.10
C LYS A 608 -0.89 10.40 -9.88
N TYR A 609 -0.97 11.20 -8.82
CA TYR A 609 -1.59 10.81 -7.55
C TYR A 609 -2.80 11.72 -7.24
N PRO A 610 -4.03 11.34 -7.66
CA PRO A 610 -5.23 12.14 -7.40
C PRO A 610 -5.56 12.20 -5.91
N PRO A 611 -6.30 13.24 -5.45
CA PRO A 611 -6.72 13.35 -4.06
C PRO A 611 -7.51 12.11 -3.58
N VAL A 612 -7.16 11.59 -2.41
CA VAL A 612 -7.77 10.42 -1.81
C VAL A 612 -8.96 10.84 -0.94
N SER A 613 -10.13 10.27 -1.23
CA SER A 613 -11.36 10.50 -0.49
C SER A 613 -11.60 9.43 0.58
N LEU A 614 -12.51 9.69 1.52
CA LEU A 614 -12.94 8.71 2.52
C LEU A 614 -13.45 7.40 1.88
N ALA A 615 -14.22 7.50 0.78
CA ALA A 615 -14.73 6.33 0.08
C ALA A 615 -13.59 5.45 -0.49
N THR A 616 -12.53 6.09 -0.98
CA THR A 616 -11.35 5.39 -1.49
C THR A 616 -10.56 4.69 -0.38
N LEU A 617 -10.47 5.28 0.82
CA LEU A 617 -9.76 4.69 1.96
C LEU A 617 -10.50 3.49 2.55
N LEU A 618 -11.83 3.52 2.56
CA LEU A 618 -12.65 2.46 3.14
C LEU A 618 -12.86 1.26 2.20
N GLY A 619 -12.51 1.39 0.91
CA GLY A 619 -12.66 0.34 -0.09
C GLY A 619 -14.11 -0.14 -0.21
N ASP A 620 -14.34 -1.44 -0.05
CA ASP A 620 -15.68 -2.05 -0.12
C ASP A 620 -16.54 -1.77 1.13
N THR A 621 -15.92 -1.28 2.21
CA THR A 621 -16.62 -0.98 3.47
C THR A 621 -17.17 0.45 3.42
N SER A 622 -18.28 0.68 2.71
CA SER A 622 -18.91 2.02 2.69
C SER A 622 -19.13 2.59 4.10
N SER A 623 -18.95 3.90 4.28
CA SER A 623 -19.27 4.57 5.56
C SER A 623 -20.76 4.46 5.93
N LYS A 624 -21.63 4.06 4.98
CA LYS A 624 -23.08 3.82 5.14
C LYS A 624 -23.81 4.92 5.92
N GLY A 625 -23.30 6.14 5.84
CA GLY A 625 -23.86 7.30 6.55
C GLY A 625 -23.60 7.33 8.06
N LEU A 626 -22.56 6.68 8.58
CA LEU A 626 -22.13 6.85 9.98
C LEU A 626 -21.36 8.15 10.18
N PHE A 627 -20.38 8.39 9.31
CA PHE A 627 -19.57 9.60 9.32
C PHE A 627 -19.17 9.99 7.91
N ASN A 628 -18.95 11.29 7.71
CA ASN A 628 -18.57 11.86 6.44
C ASN A 628 -17.47 12.92 6.59
N THR A 629 -16.84 13.27 5.48
CA THR A 629 -16.00 14.45 5.36
C THR A 629 -16.06 14.98 3.94
N ALA A 630 -15.95 16.31 3.80
CA ALA A 630 -15.79 16.98 2.51
C ALA A 630 -14.30 17.17 2.14
N VAL A 631 -13.38 16.99 3.09
CA VAL A 631 -11.94 17.15 2.89
C VAL A 631 -11.36 15.88 2.30
N THR A 632 -10.44 16.02 1.36
CA THR A 632 -9.67 14.92 0.78
C THR A 632 -8.19 15.09 1.13
N VAL A 633 -7.47 13.98 1.23
CA VAL A 633 -6.01 14.01 1.40
C VAL A 633 -5.38 14.17 0.02
N PRO A 634 -4.50 15.16 -0.23
CA PRO A 634 -3.75 15.23 -1.48
C PRO A 634 -3.01 13.92 -1.74
N GLY A 635 -3.17 13.33 -2.93
CA GLY A 635 -2.64 11.99 -3.23
C GLY A 635 -1.12 11.87 -3.11
N VAL A 636 -0.42 13.00 -3.21
CA VAL A 636 1.03 13.10 -2.97
C VAL A 636 1.42 12.74 -1.53
N PHE A 637 0.53 12.90 -0.55
CA PHE A 637 0.74 12.55 0.87
C PHE A 637 0.15 11.18 1.21
N THR A 638 0.48 10.19 0.39
CA THR A 638 0.09 8.79 0.60
C THR A 638 1.34 7.92 0.65
N ARG A 639 1.23 6.76 1.30
CA ARG A 639 2.32 5.79 1.36
C ARG A 639 2.74 5.33 -0.03
N THR A 640 1.78 5.12 -0.92
CA THR A 640 2.05 4.74 -2.31
C THR A 640 2.84 5.82 -3.07
N ALA A 641 2.49 7.10 -2.91
CA ALA A 641 3.24 8.21 -3.51
C ALA A 641 4.67 8.32 -2.95
N TRP A 642 4.84 8.12 -1.64
CA TRP A 642 6.16 8.09 -1.00
C TRP A 642 7.04 6.94 -1.51
N ASP A 643 6.53 5.71 -1.46
CA ASP A 643 7.28 4.49 -1.80
C ASP A 643 7.62 4.44 -3.30
N GLU A 644 6.76 4.95 -4.18
CA GLU A 644 6.97 4.85 -5.63
C GLU A 644 7.74 6.01 -6.27
N ARG A 645 7.53 7.26 -5.81
CA ARG A 645 7.99 8.45 -6.56
C ARG A 645 8.66 9.52 -5.72
N ILE A 646 8.08 9.93 -4.60
CA ILE A 646 8.56 11.08 -3.82
C ILE A 646 9.91 10.79 -3.17
N SER A 647 10.09 9.60 -2.57
CA SER A 647 11.37 9.21 -1.97
C SER A 647 12.51 9.26 -2.99
N LYS A 648 12.27 8.73 -4.20
CA LYS A 648 13.24 8.76 -5.31
C LYS A 648 13.46 10.16 -5.86
N ALA A 649 12.42 10.98 -6.01
CA ALA A 649 12.54 12.36 -6.51
C ALA A 649 13.38 13.25 -5.57
N ILE A 650 13.22 13.08 -4.25
CA ILE A 650 14.04 13.78 -3.25
C ILE A 650 15.50 13.29 -3.32
N ASP A 651 15.71 11.99 -3.53
CA ASP A 651 17.06 11.42 -3.67
C ASP A 651 17.75 11.94 -4.95
N ASP A 652 17.05 11.95 -6.09
CA ASP A 652 17.55 12.49 -7.37
C ASP A 652 17.88 13.99 -7.27
N ALA A 653 17.02 14.79 -6.60
CA ALA A 653 17.24 16.23 -6.40
C ALA A 653 18.45 16.53 -5.51
N SER A 654 18.69 15.70 -4.49
CA SER A 654 19.88 15.79 -3.63
C SER A 654 21.17 15.46 -4.40
N GLU A 655 21.13 14.51 -5.33
CA GLU A 655 22.29 14.11 -6.14
C GLU A 655 22.64 15.16 -7.21
N GLN A 656 21.63 15.74 -7.87
CA GLN A 656 21.82 16.77 -8.91
C GLN A 656 22.53 18.04 -8.40
N ARG A 657 22.28 18.46 -7.15
CA ARG A 657 22.98 19.62 -6.55
C ARG A 657 24.47 19.36 -6.32
N ASN A 658 24.86 18.11 -6.04
CA ASN A 658 26.25 17.71 -5.82
C ASN A 658 27.05 17.65 -7.15
N VAL A 659 26.37 17.39 -8.27
CA VAL A 659 26.97 17.43 -9.62
C VAL A 659 27.18 18.87 -10.11
N THR A 660 26.59 19.86 -9.45
CA THR A 660 26.71 21.30 -9.78
C THR A 660 27.78 22.00 -8.92
N GLY A 661 28.88 21.31 -8.60
CA GLY A 661 30.16 21.96 -8.31
C GLY A 661 30.76 22.49 -9.62
N ASP A 662 30.14 23.53 -10.18
CA ASP A 662 30.43 24.05 -11.50
C ASP A 662 31.81 24.75 -11.52
N TRP A 663 32.84 24.01 -11.92
CA TRP A 663 34.23 24.47 -12.03
C TRP A 663 34.40 25.77 -12.85
N VAL A 664 33.40 26.11 -13.68
CA VAL A 664 33.36 27.36 -14.45
C VAL A 664 33.14 28.57 -13.55
N LEU A 665 32.45 28.44 -12.41
CA LEU A 665 32.06 29.55 -11.54
C LEU A 665 32.91 29.69 -10.26
N SER A 666 33.58 28.62 -9.81
CA SER A 666 34.39 28.65 -8.57
C SER A 666 35.75 27.97 -8.76
N ASP A 667 36.83 28.69 -8.45
CA ASP A 667 38.22 28.16 -8.45
C ASP A 667 38.72 27.75 -7.05
N VAL A 668 37.91 27.92 -5.99
CA VAL A 668 38.32 27.60 -4.62
C VAL A 668 37.62 26.34 -4.15
N HIS A 669 38.40 25.36 -3.68
CA HIS A 669 37.94 24.26 -2.82
C HIS A 669 37.32 24.84 -1.53
N ALA A 670 36.10 25.37 -1.60
CA ALA A 670 35.30 25.68 -0.43
C ALA A 670 34.61 24.38 -0.01
N SER A 671 34.94 23.92 1.20
CA SER A 671 34.43 22.72 1.87
C SER A 671 32.95 22.48 1.60
N ALA A 672 32.64 21.30 1.07
CA ALA A 672 31.28 20.85 0.79
C ALA A 672 30.40 20.91 2.07
N PRO A 673 29.20 21.51 2.03
CA PRO A 673 28.16 21.17 2.98
C PRO A 673 27.73 19.72 2.71
N SER A 674 27.76 18.89 3.74
CA SER A 674 27.49 17.44 3.66
C SER A 674 26.10 17.13 3.06
N THR A 675 26.09 16.22 2.09
CA THR A 675 24.93 15.63 1.38
C THR A 675 23.79 15.13 2.28
N GLY A 676 24.07 14.84 3.55
CA GLY A 676 23.07 14.40 4.51
C GLY A 676 22.06 15.47 4.93
N SER A 677 22.42 16.76 4.86
CA SER A 677 21.59 17.85 5.41
C SER A 677 20.34 18.15 4.57
N LEU A 678 20.51 18.41 3.26
CA LEU A 678 19.39 18.76 2.37
C LEU A 678 18.39 17.61 2.20
N LYS A 679 18.89 16.38 2.03
CA LYS A 679 18.04 15.19 1.94
C LYS A 679 17.22 14.99 3.21
N ALA A 680 17.83 15.16 4.38
CA ALA A 680 17.12 15.08 5.65
C ALA A 680 16.09 16.22 5.80
N GLU A 681 16.44 17.45 5.44
CA GLU A 681 15.57 18.62 5.52
C GLU A 681 14.34 18.50 4.60
N LEU A 682 14.53 18.09 3.34
CA LEU A 682 13.43 17.86 2.39
C LEU A 682 12.51 16.71 2.84
N ARG A 683 13.08 15.62 3.36
CA ARG A 683 12.29 14.49 3.89
C ARG A 683 11.52 14.88 5.14
N GLN A 684 12.14 15.60 6.07
CA GLN A 684 11.47 16.08 7.28
C GLN A 684 10.29 16.98 6.91
N ARG A 685 10.52 17.99 6.05
CA ARG A 685 9.45 18.86 5.57
C ARG A 685 8.32 18.10 4.89
N TYR A 686 8.65 17.14 4.03
CA TYR A 686 7.64 16.29 3.40
C TYR A 686 6.79 15.54 4.43
N PHE A 687 7.41 14.94 5.46
CA PHE A 687 6.69 14.20 6.48
C PHE A 687 5.88 15.10 7.42
N ASP A 688 6.32 16.33 7.67
CA ASP A 688 5.56 17.34 8.41
C ASP A 688 4.31 17.78 7.62
N ASP A 689 4.44 17.99 6.31
CA ASP A 689 3.30 18.28 5.41
C ASP A 689 2.36 17.08 5.25
N TYR A 690 2.91 15.87 5.20
CA TYR A 690 2.16 14.62 5.19
C TYR A 690 1.30 14.52 6.47
N ALA A 691 1.91 14.67 7.65
CA ALA A 691 1.21 14.59 8.93
C ALA A 691 0.09 15.63 9.01
N ARG A 692 0.36 16.88 8.63
CA ARG A 692 -0.65 17.95 8.60
C ARG A 692 -1.81 17.67 7.65
N GLY A 693 -1.55 17.13 6.47
CA GLY A 693 -2.60 16.75 5.51
C GLY A 693 -3.55 15.69 6.08
N TRP A 694 -3.00 14.71 6.81
CA TRP A 694 -3.78 13.67 7.47
C TRP A 694 -4.49 14.15 8.74
N GLU A 695 -3.88 15.05 9.50
CA GLU A 695 -4.49 15.73 10.64
C GLU A 695 -5.75 16.49 10.23
N LEU A 696 -5.64 17.34 9.19
CA LEU A 696 -6.78 18.08 8.65
C LEU A 696 -7.90 17.14 8.16
N PHE A 697 -7.54 16.03 7.52
CA PHE A 697 -8.51 15.05 7.07
C PHE A 697 -9.23 14.34 8.22
N LEU A 698 -8.49 13.77 9.19
CA LEU A 698 -9.10 13.03 10.29
C LEU A 698 -9.91 13.93 11.24
N ASN A 699 -9.44 15.15 11.52
CA ASN A 699 -10.17 16.12 12.33
C ASN A 699 -11.42 16.69 11.63
N SER A 700 -11.53 16.54 10.31
CA SER A 700 -12.71 16.97 9.55
C SER A 700 -13.83 15.93 9.50
N LEU A 701 -13.59 14.71 9.99
CA LEU A 701 -14.58 13.65 10.05
C LEU A 701 -15.70 14.04 11.01
N ARG A 702 -16.94 14.03 10.51
CA ARG A 702 -18.12 14.34 11.32
C ARG A 702 -19.05 13.15 11.39
N TRP A 703 -19.49 12.85 12.60
CA TRP A 703 -20.56 11.89 12.86
C TRP A 703 -21.88 12.40 12.29
N GLN A 704 -22.66 11.52 11.65
CA GLN A 704 -23.99 11.85 11.12
C GLN A 704 -25.07 11.41 12.11
N PRO A 705 -25.78 12.33 12.77
CA PRO A 705 -26.67 11.96 13.85
C PRO A 705 -27.98 11.32 13.38
N ALA A 706 -28.44 10.30 14.10
CA ALA A 706 -29.80 9.74 13.94
C ALA A 706 -30.75 10.32 15.00
N PRO A 707 -31.95 10.81 14.61
CA PRO A 707 -32.87 11.46 15.55
C PRO A 707 -33.68 10.50 16.42
N THR A 708 -33.68 9.19 16.12
CA THR A 708 -34.50 8.18 16.80
C THR A 708 -33.65 7.13 17.51
N LEU A 709 -34.24 6.48 18.53
CA LEU A 709 -33.56 5.44 19.30
C LEU A 709 -33.25 4.24 18.43
N SER A 710 -34.19 3.79 17.60
CA SER A 710 -33.98 2.70 16.64
C SER A 710 -32.87 3.01 15.62
N GLY A 711 -32.86 4.23 15.06
CA GLY A 711 -31.79 4.62 14.14
C GLY A 711 -30.42 4.68 14.80
N THR A 712 -30.36 5.07 16.08
CA THR A 712 -29.12 5.06 16.86
C THR A 712 -28.65 3.63 17.12
N VAL A 713 -29.55 2.71 17.44
CA VAL A 713 -29.25 1.28 17.61
C VAL A 713 -28.67 0.67 16.32
N ASP A 714 -29.22 1.00 15.15
CA ASP A 714 -28.70 0.55 13.85
C ASP A 714 -27.27 1.08 13.61
N GLN A 715 -27.03 2.36 13.91
CA GLN A 715 -25.71 2.98 13.80
C GLN A 715 -24.68 2.33 14.75
N LEU A 716 -25.04 2.09 16.01
CA LEU A 716 -24.17 1.42 16.98
C LEU A 716 -23.93 -0.05 16.59
N THR A 717 -24.91 -0.73 15.98
CA THR A 717 -24.76 -2.08 15.44
C THR A 717 -23.68 -2.11 14.36
N LEU A 718 -23.76 -1.20 13.40
CA LEU A 718 -22.76 -1.13 12.34
C LEU A 718 -21.39 -0.70 12.86
N LEU A 719 -21.34 0.22 13.83
CA LEU A 719 -20.09 0.69 14.43
C LEU A 719 -19.37 -0.40 15.24
N SER A 720 -20.11 -1.22 15.98
CA SER A 720 -19.58 -2.32 16.82
C SER A 720 -19.30 -3.63 16.07
N ASP A 721 -19.70 -3.75 14.80
CA ASP A 721 -19.43 -4.94 13.98
C ASP A 721 -17.92 -5.07 13.70
N PRO A 722 -17.24 -6.13 14.17
CA PRO A 722 -15.79 -6.24 14.02
C PRO A 722 -15.31 -6.41 12.57
N GLN A 723 -16.15 -6.89 11.66
CA GLN A 723 -15.79 -7.11 10.25
C GLN A 723 -16.26 -5.98 9.34
N ARG A 724 -17.41 -5.38 9.64
CA ARG A 724 -18.06 -4.39 8.76
C ARG A 724 -17.98 -2.96 9.28
N SER A 725 -17.35 -2.73 10.43
CA SER A 725 -17.23 -1.39 11.01
C SER A 725 -16.39 -0.47 10.11
N PRO A 726 -16.96 0.63 9.62
CA PRO A 726 -16.21 1.63 8.86
C PRO A 726 -15.11 2.30 9.70
N LEU A 727 -15.27 2.37 11.02
CA LEU A 727 -14.24 2.91 11.92
C LEU A 727 -13.02 1.98 11.99
N VAL A 728 -13.23 0.67 12.08
CA VAL A 728 -12.13 -0.32 12.05
C VAL A 728 -11.40 -0.27 10.71
N ALA A 729 -12.13 -0.21 9.60
CA ALA A 729 -11.55 -0.05 8.26
C ALA A 729 -10.72 1.23 8.14
N LEU A 730 -11.24 2.36 8.64
CA LEU A 730 -10.52 3.63 8.69
C LEU A 730 -9.24 3.54 9.52
N MET A 731 -9.31 2.95 10.73
CA MET A 731 -8.16 2.79 11.61
C MET A 731 -7.07 1.92 10.97
N ASN A 732 -7.45 0.84 10.26
CA ASN A 732 -6.51 0.01 9.51
C ASN A 732 -5.86 0.78 8.36
N ALA A 733 -6.62 1.62 7.65
CA ALA A 733 -6.08 2.49 6.60
C ALA A 733 -5.10 3.52 7.18
N VAL A 734 -5.41 4.13 8.33
CA VAL A 734 -4.51 5.07 9.02
C VAL A 734 -3.22 4.37 9.47
N VAL A 735 -3.30 3.18 10.06
CA VAL A 735 -2.12 2.38 10.44
C VAL A 735 -1.25 2.07 9.21
N TYR A 736 -1.86 1.70 8.09
CA TYR A 736 -1.15 1.44 6.84
C TYR A 736 -0.38 2.67 6.34
N GLN A 737 -1.01 3.84 6.38
CA GLN A 737 -0.47 5.11 5.89
C GLN A 737 0.61 5.68 6.82
N ALA A 738 0.41 5.57 8.14
CA ALA A 738 1.40 5.97 9.15
C ALA A 738 2.72 5.16 9.07
N GLY A 739 2.69 3.97 8.45
CA GLY A 739 3.88 3.18 8.14
C GLY A 739 4.72 3.70 6.96
N ALA A 740 4.38 4.83 6.35
CA ALA A 740 5.20 5.40 5.28
C ALA A 740 6.59 5.84 5.80
N GLY A 741 7.65 5.50 5.05
CA GLY A 741 9.02 5.85 5.43
C GLY A 741 9.68 4.93 6.45
N THR A 742 8.99 3.92 7.00
CA THR A 742 9.66 2.87 7.75
C THR A 742 10.49 2.02 6.78
N ALA A 743 11.79 1.87 7.03
CA ALA A 743 12.58 0.86 6.32
C ALA A 743 11.96 -0.49 6.62
N THR A 744 11.24 -1.06 5.65
CA THR A 744 10.69 -2.41 5.75
C THR A 744 11.86 -3.35 5.96
N GLN A 745 12.09 -3.76 7.21
CA GLN A 745 12.92 -4.93 7.49
C GLN A 745 12.35 -6.03 6.61
N SER A 746 13.16 -6.54 5.70
CA SER A 746 12.74 -7.65 4.88
C SER A 746 12.32 -8.77 5.83
N LEU A 747 11.23 -9.49 5.52
CA LEU A 747 10.82 -10.65 6.32
C LEU A 747 11.98 -11.62 6.56
N SER A 748 12.95 -11.63 5.64
CA SER A 748 14.25 -12.27 5.71
C SER A 748 15.08 -11.84 6.93
N ASP A 749 15.25 -10.54 7.18
CA ASP A 749 16.04 -10.00 8.29
C ASP A 749 15.37 -10.24 9.65
N THR A 750 14.04 -10.21 9.70
CA THR A 750 13.27 -10.59 10.91
C THR A 750 13.36 -12.08 11.22
N LEU A 751 13.47 -12.94 10.19
CA LEU A 751 13.69 -14.38 10.38
C LEU A 751 15.14 -14.68 10.77
N ILE A 752 16.11 -13.95 10.21
CA ILE A 752 17.53 -14.05 10.55
C ILE A 752 17.79 -13.58 11.99
N SER A 753 17.17 -12.49 12.41
CA SER A 753 17.29 -11.98 13.80
C SER A 753 16.57 -12.86 14.81
N LYS A 754 15.38 -13.41 14.49
CA LYS A 754 14.72 -14.42 15.34
C LYS A 754 15.50 -15.75 15.40
N ALA A 755 16.15 -16.15 14.31
CA ALA A 755 17.03 -17.32 14.30
C ALA A 755 18.32 -17.08 15.11
N GLN A 756 18.89 -15.86 15.06
CA GLN A 756 20.02 -15.45 15.90
C GLN A 756 19.64 -15.35 17.39
N GLN A 757 18.38 -15.00 17.72
CA GLN A 757 17.91 -15.01 19.11
C GLN A 757 17.61 -16.41 19.67
N LEU A 758 17.34 -17.39 18.81
CA LEU A 758 17.06 -18.78 19.24
C LEU A 758 18.33 -19.64 19.35
N VAL A 759 19.45 -19.20 18.75
CA VAL A 759 20.77 -19.82 18.89
C VAL A 759 21.61 -18.94 19.79
N GLY A 760 21.52 -19.16 21.10
CA GLY A 760 22.24 -18.35 22.09
C GLY A 760 23.74 -18.26 21.81
N ALA A 761 24.27 -17.03 21.86
CA ALA A 761 25.67 -16.75 22.11
C ALA A 761 25.79 -15.43 22.88
N ASP A 762 26.65 -15.51 23.89
CA ASP A 762 27.07 -14.61 24.96
C ASP A 762 26.94 -13.08 24.86
N GLU A 763 26.83 -12.56 26.07
CA GLU A 763 26.87 -11.18 26.56
C GLU A 763 28.04 -10.32 26.03
N LYS A 764 27.74 -9.02 25.91
CA LYS A 764 28.63 -7.82 25.85
C LYS A 764 29.12 -7.35 24.48
N ASP A 765 28.41 -6.35 23.95
CA ASP A 765 29.02 -5.08 23.50
C ASP A 765 27.96 -3.96 23.43
N PRO A 766 27.84 -3.06 24.43
CA PRO A 766 26.88 -1.94 24.40
C PRO A 766 27.20 -0.90 23.31
N SER A 767 28.33 -1.04 22.63
CA SER A 767 28.83 -0.19 21.55
C SER A 767 28.21 -0.50 20.17
N LYS A 768 27.50 -1.64 20.04
CA LYS A 768 26.84 -2.08 18.79
C LYS A 768 25.31 -1.97 18.85
N GLN A 769 24.78 -1.09 19.70
CA GLN A 769 23.37 -0.70 19.62
C GLN A 769 23.15 0.08 18.32
N THR A 770 22.64 -0.62 17.31
CA THR A 770 22.11 -0.05 16.08
C THR A 770 21.20 1.13 16.44
N GLN A 771 21.51 2.31 15.90
CA GLN A 771 20.71 3.52 16.09
C GLN A 771 19.22 3.24 15.83
N PRO A 772 18.30 3.79 16.64
CA PRO A 772 16.87 3.55 16.49
C PRO A 772 16.44 3.85 15.06
N GLN A 773 15.84 2.86 14.39
CA GLN A 773 15.38 3.01 13.02
C GLN A 773 14.33 4.12 12.95
N LEU A 774 14.59 5.16 12.15
CA LEU A 774 13.71 6.32 12.02
C LEU A 774 12.37 5.91 11.39
N ALA A 775 11.32 5.93 12.19
CA ALA A 775 9.93 5.94 11.73
C ALA A 775 9.40 7.38 11.87
N PRO A 776 9.64 8.28 10.90
CA PRO A 776 9.40 9.72 11.05
C PRO A 776 7.92 10.06 11.30
N LEU A 777 6.99 9.30 10.72
CA LEU A 777 5.55 9.50 10.92
C LEU A 777 4.99 8.82 12.18
N ALA A 778 5.72 7.88 12.77
CA ALA A 778 5.23 7.16 13.95
C ALA A 778 5.02 8.09 15.15
N VAL A 779 5.82 9.16 15.27
CA VAL A 779 5.67 10.18 16.31
C VAL A 779 4.40 11.00 16.10
N ALA A 780 4.16 11.48 14.87
CA ALA A 780 2.99 12.31 14.54
C ALA A 780 1.65 11.56 14.70
N PHE A 781 1.61 10.29 14.28
CA PHE A 781 0.42 9.41 14.44
C PHE A 781 0.40 8.66 15.79
N GLY A 782 1.37 8.91 16.67
CA GLY A 782 1.60 8.12 17.88
C GLY A 782 0.36 7.90 18.76
N PRO A 783 -0.41 8.95 19.11
CA PRO A 783 -1.62 8.79 19.92
C PRO A 783 -2.67 7.88 19.25
N VAL A 784 -2.88 8.01 17.95
CA VAL A 784 -3.84 7.20 17.18
C VAL A 784 -3.36 5.75 17.04
N LEU A 785 -2.06 5.53 16.83
CA LEU A 785 -1.46 4.20 16.71
C LEU A 785 -1.49 3.40 18.02
N ARG A 786 -1.45 4.08 19.17
CA ARG A 786 -1.56 3.44 20.49
C ARG A 786 -2.92 2.77 20.70
N LEU A 787 -4.00 3.34 20.17
CA LEU A 787 -5.35 2.78 20.29
C LEU A 787 -5.52 1.43 19.59
N THR A 788 -4.72 1.16 18.54
CA THR A 788 -4.78 -0.08 17.76
C THR A 788 -3.83 -1.16 18.27
N GLY A 789 -2.92 -0.84 19.20
CA GLY A 789 -1.94 -1.80 19.72
C GLY A 789 -0.90 -2.26 18.69
N SER A 790 -0.71 -1.51 17.60
CA SER A 790 0.19 -1.88 16.50
C SER A 790 1.68 -1.83 16.90
N ASP A 791 2.52 -2.67 16.30
CA ASP A 791 3.98 -2.67 16.53
C ASP A 791 4.62 -1.30 16.21
N LEU A 792 4.03 -0.53 15.30
CA LEU A 792 4.41 0.86 14.99
C LEU A 792 4.25 1.80 16.19
N ALA A 793 3.31 1.53 17.09
CA ALA A 793 3.12 2.31 18.32
C ALA A 793 4.28 2.11 19.31
N SER A 794 4.95 0.96 19.28
CA SER A 794 6.14 0.70 20.10
C SER A 794 7.35 1.53 19.62
N LEU A 795 7.47 1.70 18.29
CA LEU A 795 8.49 2.53 17.64
C LEU A 795 8.28 4.04 17.93
N ALA A 796 7.03 4.49 17.99
CA ALA A 796 6.68 5.86 18.37
C ALA A 796 7.04 6.22 19.83
N SER A 797 7.21 5.21 20.69
CA SER A 797 7.36 5.38 22.14
C SER A 797 8.80 5.20 22.63
N GLY A 798 9.76 4.84 21.75
CA GLY A 798 11.18 4.68 22.08
C GLY A 798 11.51 3.52 23.04
N ALA A 799 10.56 2.62 23.30
CA ALA A 799 10.73 1.50 24.24
C ALA A 799 11.43 0.29 23.56
N PRO A 800 12.27 -0.47 24.28
CA PRO A 800 13.00 -1.60 23.70
C PRO A 800 12.04 -2.68 23.18
N ALA A 801 12.34 -3.19 21.98
CA ALA A 801 11.59 -4.18 21.23
C ALA A 801 11.61 -5.59 21.86
N ASN A 802 11.18 -5.72 23.12
CA ASN A 802 10.82 -7.00 23.70
C ASN A 802 9.32 -7.22 23.46
N ALA A 803 8.99 -8.16 22.59
CA ALA A 803 7.61 -8.50 22.20
C ALA A 803 6.69 -8.86 23.39
N LYS A 804 7.26 -9.26 24.55
CA LYS A 804 6.53 -9.50 25.81
C LYS A 804 6.22 -8.24 26.62
N ALA A 805 7.04 -7.19 26.49
CA ALA A 805 6.82 -5.91 27.18
C ALA A 805 5.87 -4.99 26.40
N ALA A 806 5.85 -5.04 25.07
CA ALA A 806 4.88 -4.33 24.24
C ALA A 806 3.46 -4.90 24.38
N THR A 807 3.33 -6.22 24.50
CA THR A 807 2.04 -6.86 24.86
C THR A 807 1.65 -6.56 26.30
N GLN A 808 2.59 -6.40 27.24
CA GLN A 808 2.27 -5.94 28.59
C GLN A 808 1.88 -4.44 28.63
N LEU A 809 2.52 -3.55 27.88
CA LEU A 809 2.13 -2.13 27.83
C LEU A 809 0.77 -1.90 27.14
N ALA A 810 0.48 -2.67 26.09
CA ALA A 810 -0.84 -2.68 25.43
C ALA A 810 -1.91 -3.39 26.27
N ALA A 811 -1.52 -4.35 27.13
CA ALA A 811 -2.42 -4.96 28.11
C ALA A 811 -2.61 -4.14 29.40
N THR A 812 -1.72 -3.17 29.69
CA THR A 812 -1.83 -2.27 30.85
C THR A 812 -2.36 -0.87 30.49
N GLY A 813 -2.51 -0.54 29.21
CA GLY A 813 -3.19 0.69 28.80
C GLY A 813 -4.69 0.52 28.88
N ASP A 814 -5.34 1.16 29.85
CA ASP A 814 -6.80 1.12 30.04
C ASP A 814 -7.63 1.56 28.81
N LEU A 815 -6.99 2.13 27.77
CA LEU A 815 -7.63 2.75 26.61
C LEU A 815 -7.18 2.09 25.29
N SER A 816 -8.11 1.36 24.65
CA SER A 816 -7.93 0.74 23.32
C SER A 816 -9.20 0.84 22.46
N LEU A 817 -9.04 0.70 21.15
CA LEU A 817 -10.17 0.62 20.20
C LEU A 817 -11.05 -0.61 20.46
N ALA A 818 -10.47 -1.75 20.79
CA ALA A 818 -11.22 -2.98 21.07
C ALA A 818 -12.18 -2.78 22.26
N ARG A 819 -11.68 -2.20 23.36
CA ARG A 819 -12.48 -1.88 24.54
C ARG A 819 -13.49 -0.76 24.26
N TYR A 820 -13.19 0.19 23.38
CA TYR A 820 -14.18 1.16 22.90
C TYR A 820 -15.36 0.46 22.21
N LEU A 821 -15.10 -0.46 21.26
CA LEU A 821 -16.14 -1.18 20.54
C LEU A 821 -16.98 -2.07 21.47
N GLU A 822 -16.37 -2.66 22.50
CA GLU A 822 -17.08 -3.36 23.57
C GLU A 822 -18.05 -2.43 24.31
N ARG A 823 -17.61 -1.22 24.70
CA ARG A 823 -18.46 -0.19 25.33
C ARG A 823 -19.60 0.27 24.41
N VAL A 824 -19.31 0.48 23.11
CA VAL A 824 -20.33 0.77 22.09
C VAL A 824 -21.36 -0.37 22.00
N SER A 825 -20.91 -1.63 22.06
CA SER A 825 -21.81 -2.79 22.03
C SER A 825 -22.69 -2.90 23.28
N ALA A 826 -22.16 -2.53 24.47
CA ALA A 826 -22.91 -2.51 25.72
C ALA A 826 -23.98 -1.41 25.71
N MET A 827 -23.61 -0.21 25.25
CA MET A 827 -24.53 0.90 25.01
C MET A 827 -25.67 0.51 24.05
N ARG A 828 -25.31 -0.15 22.94
CA ARG A 828 -26.27 -0.66 21.96
C ARG A 828 -27.25 -1.64 22.60
N LEU A 829 -26.77 -2.61 23.37
CA LEU A 829 -27.63 -3.60 24.01
C LEU A 829 -28.62 -2.95 24.98
N LYS A 830 -28.18 -1.92 25.73
CA LYS A 830 -29.08 -1.14 26.58
C LYS A 830 -30.11 -0.35 25.79
N ALA A 831 -29.72 0.31 24.70
CA ALA A 831 -30.66 1.02 23.83
C ALA A 831 -31.66 0.06 23.18
N GLN A 832 -31.22 -1.12 22.74
CA GLN A 832 -32.10 -2.17 22.19
C GLN A 832 -33.10 -2.67 23.25
N GLN A 833 -32.66 -2.94 24.48
CA GLN A 833 -33.54 -3.33 25.58
C GLN A 833 -34.64 -2.29 25.86
N MET A 834 -34.38 -1.00 25.65
CA MET A 834 -35.39 0.06 25.77
C MET A 834 -36.39 0.01 24.61
N VAL A 835 -35.91 -0.16 23.38
CA VAL A 835 -36.77 -0.27 22.18
C VAL A 835 -37.69 -1.48 22.25
N ASP A 836 -37.20 -2.61 22.77
CA ASP A 836 -37.96 -3.86 22.87
C ASP A 836 -38.90 -3.91 24.09
N SER A 837 -38.83 -2.92 24.99
CA SER A 837 -39.65 -2.89 26.21
C SER A 837 -41.08 -2.41 25.94
N ALA A 838 -42.04 -2.94 26.71
CA ALA A 838 -43.44 -2.54 26.61
C ALA A 838 -43.72 -1.08 27.02
N ASP A 839 -42.85 -0.48 27.84
CA ASP A 839 -42.90 0.93 28.25
C ASP A 839 -41.50 1.56 28.12
N ALA A 840 -41.20 1.99 26.89
CA ALA A 840 -39.91 2.57 26.52
C ALA A 840 -39.60 3.87 27.29
N ASP A 841 -40.61 4.69 27.59
CA ASP A 841 -40.44 5.95 28.30
C ASP A 841 -40.08 5.73 29.77
N ALA A 842 -40.68 4.73 30.43
CA ALA A 842 -40.32 4.37 31.79
C ALA A 842 -38.90 3.79 31.89
N MET A 843 -38.51 2.94 30.94
CA MET A 843 -37.15 2.39 30.86
C MET A 843 -36.13 3.50 30.59
N ALA A 844 -36.39 4.39 29.63
CA ALA A 844 -35.54 5.54 29.33
C ALA A 844 -35.38 6.46 30.55
N ARG A 845 -36.46 6.72 31.30
CA ARG A 845 -36.43 7.51 32.54
C ARG A 845 -35.56 6.87 33.62
N SER A 846 -35.72 5.57 33.86
CA SER A 846 -34.92 4.86 34.86
C SER A 846 -33.42 4.87 34.52
N ALA A 847 -33.09 4.72 33.24
CA ALA A 847 -31.72 4.77 32.75
C ALA A 847 -31.12 6.19 32.86
N ALA A 848 -31.88 7.21 32.48
CA ALA A 848 -31.49 8.61 32.63
C ALA A 848 -31.27 8.99 34.09
N GLN A 849 -32.17 8.57 35.00
CA GLN A 849 -32.02 8.79 36.45
C GLN A 849 -30.78 8.10 37.02
N SER A 850 -30.49 6.86 36.61
CA SER A 850 -29.28 6.15 37.05
C SER A 850 -28.01 6.91 36.68
N VAL A 851 -27.93 7.40 35.43
CA VAL A 851 -26.78 8.18 34.94
C VAL A 851 -26.66 9.52 35.66
N LEU A 852 -27.76 10.26 35.83
CA LEU A 852 -27.76 11.59 36.47
C LEU A 852 -27.45 11.50 37.98
N GLN A 853 -27.79 10.39 38.63
CA GLN A 853 -27.44 10.13 40.04
C GLN A 853 -25.99 9.68 40.23
N GLY A 854 -25.19 9.60 39.16
CA GLY A 854 -23.82 9.12 39.21
C GLY A 854 -23.69 7.63 39.56
N LYS A 855 -24.76 6.84 39.37
CA LYS A 855 -24.70 5.39 39.54
C LYS A 855 -24.00 4.78 38.32
N THR A 856 -23.18 3.76 38.57
CA THR A 856 -22.52 2.99 37.50
C THR A 856 -23.57 2.41 36.57
N SER A 857 -23.60 2.91 35.34
CA SER A 857 -24.53 2.53 34.28
C SER A 857 -23.69 2.32 33.03
N ASP A 858 -24.01 1.29 32.24
CA ASP A 858 -23.31 1.04 30.98
C ASP A 858 -23.31 2.28 30.07
N ILE A 859 -24.32 3.14 30.20
CA ILE A 859 -24.43 4.42 29.47
C ILE A 859 -23.40 5.44 29.97
N ALA A 860 -23.27 5.60 31.28
CA ALA A 860 -22.31 6.53 31.88
C ALA A 860 -20.87 6.05 31.63
N ASP A 861 -20.59 4.78 31.93
CA ASP A 861 -19.28 4.17 31.76
C ASP A 861 -18.78 4.23 30.32
N SER A 862 -19.68 4.01 29.34
CA SER A 862 -19.32 4.07 27.92
C SER A 862 -18.96 5.49 27.49
N ARG A 863 -19.72 6.49 27.94
CA ARG A 863 -19.45 7.91 27.62
C ARG A 863 -18.18 8.41 28.30
N ASP A 864 -17.98 8.09 29.56
CA ASP A 864 -16.75 8.44 30.28
C ASP A 864 -15.52 7.82 29.62
N TYR A 865 -15.63 6.56 29.20
CA TYR A 865 -14.58 5.87 28.48
C TYR A 865 -14.27 6.56 27.14
N ALA A 866 -15.29 6.92 26.36
CA ALA A 866 -15.12 7.65 25.10
C ALA A 866 -14.53 9.05 25.32
N GLY A 867 -14.94 9.72 26.40
CA GLY A 867 -14.37 10.97 26.89
C GLY A 867 -12.86 10.88 27.09
N ARG A 868 -12.44 9.89 27.88
CA ARG A 868 -11.02 9.62 28.16
C ARG A 868 -10.23 9.19 26.93
N LEU A 869 -10.83 8.39 26.04
CA LEU A 869 -10.20 7.96 24.80
C LEU A 869 -9.95 9.15 23.87
N ALA A 870 -10.94 10.01 23.66
CA ALA A 870 -10.79 11.22 22.87
C ALA A 870 -9.73 12.16 23.47
N ALA A 871 -9.74 12.37 24.79
CA ALA A 871 -8.73 13.16 25.48
C ALA A 871 -7.31 12.57 25.34
N SER A 872 -7.18 11.24 25.28
CA SER A 872 -5.88 10.57 25.12
C SER A 872 -5.22 10.78 23.76
N LEU A 873 -5.99 11.24 22.75
CA LEU A 873 -5.48 11.57 21.42
C LEU A 873 -4.75 12.93 21.39
N GLY A 874 -4.94 13.78 22.40
CA GLY A 874 -4.33 15.11 22.50
C GLY A 874 -5.00 16.18 21.63
N GLU A 875 -4.59 17.44 21.79
CA GLU A 875 -5.19 18.58 21.07
C GLU A 875 -5.07 18.48 19.54
N GLN A 876 -3.97 17.91 19.05
CA GLN A 876 -3.71 17.73 17.62
C GLN A 876 -4.79 16.88 16.93
N TRP A 877 -5.37 15.92 17.64
CA TRP A 877 -6.36 14.97 17.10
C TRP A 877 -7.74 15.15 17.72
N ALA A 878 -8.02 16.32 18.32
CA ALA A 878 -9.27 16.57 19.05
C ALA A 878 -10.51 16.34 18.18
N GLY A 879 -10.51 16.83 16.93
CA GLY A 879 -11.64 16.63 16.01
C GLY A 879 -11.87 15.16 15.64
N PHE A 880 -10.80 14.36 15.55
CA PHE A 880 -10.92 12.91 15.40
C PHE A 880 -11.38 12.23 16.71
N GLY A 881 -10.98 12.76 17.87
CA GLY A 881 -11.48 12.36 19.18
C GLY A 881 -12.99 12.54 19.33
N ASP A 882 -13.54 13.64 18.82
CA ASP A 882 -14.99 13.91 18.83
C ASP A 882 -15.79 12.80 18.12
N LEU A 883 -15.22 12.15 17.10
CA LEU A 883 -15.85 11.03 16.39
C LEU A 883 -16.10 9.82 17.31
N PHE A 884 -15.29 9.63 18.36
CA PHE A 884 -15.48 8.56 19.35
C PHE A 884 -16.50 8.93 20.43
N GLN A 885 -16.66 10.21 20.73
CA GLN A 885 -17.64 10.67 21.73
C GLN A 885 -19.06 10.76 21.13
N ALA A 886 -19.17 11.28 19.91
CA ALA A 886 -20.43 11.62 19.27
C ALA A 886 -21.49 10.49 19.23
N PRO A 887 -21.17 9.22 18.92
CA PRO A 887 -22.19 8.15 18.89
C PRO A 887 -22.82 7.90 20.26
N LEU A 888 -22.02 7.98 21.33
CA LEU A 888 -22.45 7.70 22.69
C LEU A 888 -23.16 8.90 23.30
N ASP A 889 -22.73 10.12 22.97
CA ASP A 889 -23.44 11.36 23.32
C ASP A 889 -24.78 11.49 22.61
N GLN A 890 -24.87 11.14 21.32
CA GLN A 890 -26.15 11.07 20.61
C GLN A 890 -27.09 10.07 21.28
N THR A 891 -26.60 8.87 21.60
CA THR A 891 -27.42 7.86 22.27
C THR A 891 -27.96 8.39 23.60
N TRP A 892 -27.15 9.11 24.37
CA TRP A 892 -27.62 9.80 25.57
C TRP A 892 -28.70 10.85 25.28
N GLN A 893 -28.50 11.71 24.28
CA GLN A 893 -29.50 12.73 23.90
C GLN A 893 -30.85 12.10 23.54
N VAL A 894 -30.83 11.01 22.77
CA VAL A 894 -32.04 10.30 22.33
C VAL A 894 -32.72 9.56 23.48
N VAL A 895 -31.98 9.09 24.50
CA VAL A 895 -32.54 8.47 25.70
C VAL A 895 -33.12 9.50 26.67
N VAL A 896 -32.46 10.65 26.85
CA VAL A 896 -32.85 11.66 27.84
C VAL A 896 -34.06 12.48 27.42
N GLN A 897 -34.25 12.75 26.13
CA GLN A 897 -35.37 13.58 25.67
C GLN A 897 -36.75 12.98 26.01
N PRO A 898 -37.04 11.69 25.71
CA PRO A 898 -38.27 11.03 26.15
C PRO A 898 -38.39 10.95 27.68
N ALA A 899 -37.28 10.68 28.38
CA ALA A 899 -37.25 10.68 29.84
C ALA A 899 -37.67 12.03 30.45
N ALA A 900 -37.18 13.14 29.88
CA ALA A 900 -37.51 14.49 30.30
C ALA A 900 -38.98 14.85 30.02
N ALA A 901 -39.49 14.48 28.84
CA ALA A 901 -40.90 14.65 28.50
C ALA A 901 -41.79 13.84 29.46
N SER A 902 -41.42 12.60 29.73
CA SER A 902 -42.14 11.72 30.66
C SER A 902 -42.14 12.27 32.09
N LEU A 903 -41.02 12.84 32.57
CA LEU A 903 -40.96 13.51 33.88
C LEU A 903 -41.84 14.76 33.93
N ASN A 904 -41.91 15.55 32.86
CA ASN A 904 -42.83 16.69 32.77
C ASN A 904 -44.30 16.23 32.87
N ASP A 905 -44.65 15.12 32.21
CA ASP A 905 -46.02 14.60 32.26
C ASP A 905 -46.38 14.02 33.63
N ILE A 906 -45.45 13.30 34.28
CA ILE A 906 -45.65 12.83 35.67
C ILE A 906 -45.80 14.03 36.61
N TRP A 907 -44.97 15.06 36.49
CA TRP A 907 -45.08 16.29 37.29
C TRP A 907 -46.45 16.96 37.12
N ARG A 908 -46.89 17.11 35.87
CA ARG A 908 -48.20 17.69 35.54
C ARG A 908 -49.36 16.91 36.13
N THR A 909 -49.31 15.58 36.01
CA THR A 909 -50.43 14.71 36.38
C THR A 909 -50.45 14.39 37.87
N ALA A 910 -49.30 14.10 38.48
CA ALA A 910 -49.21 13.68 39.88
C ALA A 910 -49.13 14.84 40.88
N ILE A 911 -48.61 16.01 40.47
CA ILE A 911 -48.38 17.14 41.39
C ILE A 911 -49.23 18.35 41.00
N VAL A 912 -49.06 18.88 39.78
CA VAL A 912 -49.69 20.13 39.37
C VAL A 912 -51.21 20.01 39.26
N ALA A 913 -51.72 18.92 38.70
CA ALA A 913 -53.17 18.69 38.58
C ALA A 913 -53.84 18.60 39.95
N ASP A 914 -53.25 17.86 40.89
CA ASP A 914 -53.77 17.75 42.25
C ASP A 914 -53.65 19.06 43.04
N TRP A 915 -52.54 19.78 42.90
CA TRP A 915 -52.37 21.13 43.47
C TRP A 915 -53.48 22.08 42.99
N ASN A 916 -53.69 22.17 41.68
CA ASN A 916 -54.70 23.05 41.09
C ASN A 916 -56.13 22.62 41.47
N ARG A 917 -56.39 21.31 41.62
CA ARG A 917 -57.69 20.80 42.07
C ARG A 917 -57.98 21.19 43.53
N ILE A 918 -56.98 21.16 44.40
CA ILE A 918 -57.14 21.42 45.84
C ILE A 918 -57.17 22.92 46.14
N PHE A 919 -56.25 23.68 45.54
CA PHE A 919 -56.01 25.10 45.85
C PHE A 919 -56.59 26.06 44.80
N GLY A 920 -57.00 25.57 43.63
CA GLY A 920 -57.60 26.40 42.58
C GLY A 920 -58.83 27.12 43.09
N GLY A 921 -58.84 28.46 42.98
CA GLY A 921 -59.94 29.29 43.44
C GLY A 921 -60.05 29.44 44.97
N ARG A 922 -58.97 29.20 45.73
CA ARG A 922 -58.92 29.40 47.19
C ARG A 922 -57.87 30.44 47.59
N TYR A 923 -58.14 31.19 48.64
CA TYR A 923 -57.18 32.12 49.25
C TYR A 923 -56.07 31.36 49.99
N PRO A 924 -54.78 31.74 49.88
CA PRO A 924 -54.25 32.95 49.24
C PRO A 924 -53.98 32.84 47.73
N PHE A 925 -54.04 31.65 47.14
CA PHE A 925 -53.65 31.40 45.75
C PHE A 925 -54.53 32.10 44.70
N ALA A 926 -55.80 32.35 45.04
CA ALA A 926 -56.74 33.09 44.22
C ALA A 926 -57.56 34.07 45.08
N ASP A 927 -58.16 35.07 44.43
CA ASP A 927 -59.03 36.06 45.07
C ASP A 927 -60.38 35.42 45.35
N SER A 928 -60.53 34.84 46.53
CA SER A 928 -61.69 34.02 46.90
C SER A 928 -61.98 34.11 48.39
N ASP A 929 -63.26 34.02 48.76
CA ASP A 929 -63.67 33.95 50.17
C ASP A 929 -63.39 32.58 50.79
N ASN A 930 -63.14 31.56 49.97
CA ASN A 930 -62.81 30.23 50.45
C ASN A 930 -61.32 30.12 50.78
N ASP A 931 -61.00 29.87 52.04
CA ASP A 931 -59.62 29.65 52.50
C ASP A 931 -59.07 28.28 52.03
N ALA A 932 -57.77 28.24 51.76
CA ALA A 932 -57.02 27.00 51.54
C ALA A 932 -56.90 26.20 52.84
N SER A 933 -56.86 24.88 52.72
CA SER A 933 -56.67 24.01 53.88
C SER A 933 -55.19 24.01 54.31
N LEU A 934 -54.89 24.51 55.51
CA LEU A 934 -53.53 24.49 56.09
C LEU A 934 -52.93 23.07 56.18
N PRO A 935 -53.68 22.02 56.58
CA PRO A 935 -53.19 20.64 56.49
C PRO A 935 -52.82 20.18 55.07
N GLU A 936 -53.60 20.57 54.06
CA GLU A 936 -53.24 20.26 52.66
C GLU A 936 -52.02 21.05 52.21
N MET A 937 -51.89 22.32 52.60
CA MET A 937 -50.68 23.10 52.34
C MET A 937 -49.46 22.43 52.97
N ALA A 938 -49.57 21.96 54.22
CA ALA A 938 -48.52 21.20 54.88
C ALA A 938 -48.17 19.91 54.10
N ARG A 939 -49.17 19.15 53.64
CA ARG A 939 -48.97 17.92 52.87
C ARG A 939 -48.13 18.14 51.61
N PHE A 940 -48.34 19.24 50.89
CA PHE A 940 -47.57 19.55 49.68
C PHE A 940 -46.23 20.21 49.96
N MET A 941 -46.22 21.20 50.85
CA MET A 941 -45.13 22.19 50.94
C MET A 941 -44.10 21.85 52.01
N ARG A 942 -44.38 20.92 52.95
CA ARG A 942 -43.48 20.66 54.09
C ARG A 942 -42.02 20.45 53.64
N PRO A 943 -41.04 21.17 54.21
CA PRO A 943 -39.67 21.19 53.69
C PRO A 943 -39.01 19.82 53.56
N ASP A 944 -39.29 18.89 54.50
CA ASP A 944 -38.57 17.60 54.56
C ASP A 944 -39.39 16.41 54.07
N SER A 945 -40.73 16.46 54.16
CA SER A 945 -41.59 15.32 53.80
C SER A 945 -42.84 15.70 52.99
N GLY A 946 -42.87 16.92 52.43
CA GLY A 946 -43.94 17.34 51.55
C GLY A 946 -43.90 16.58 50.23
N VAL A 947 -45.06 16.47 49.57
CA VAL A 947 -45.18 15.76 48.28
C VAL A 947 -44.27 16.39 47.21
N ILE A 948 -44.10 17.72 47.21
CA ILE A 948 -43.21 18.42 46.27
C ILE A 948 -41.74 18.07 46.57
N THR A 949 -41.30 18.19 47.83
CA THR A 949 -39.95 17.80 48.25
C THR A 949 -39.67 16.34 47.93
N GLY A 950 -40.60 15.44 48.25
CA GLY A 950 -40.50 14.01 47.95
C GLY A 950 -40.31 13.75 46.46
N PHE A 951 -41.06 14.45 45.60
CA PHE A 951 -40.87 14.37 44.15
C PHE A 951 -39.49 14.86 43.72
N VAL A 952 -39.05 16.04 44.17
CA VAL A 952 -37.74 16.62 43.77
C VAL A 952 -36.58 15.74 44.24
N THR A 953 -36.61 15.26 45.48
CA THR A 953 -35.56 14.42 46.07
C THR A 953 -35.48 13.01 45.47
N THR A 954 -36.58 12.48 44.93
CA THR A 954 -36.60 11.11 44.36
C THR A 954 -36.45 11.12 42.84
N GLN A 955 -37.24 11.94 42.14
CA GLN A 955 -37.33 11.93 40.68
C GLN A 955 -36.30 12.85 40.02
N LEU A 956 -35.86 13.92 40.71
CA LEU A 956 -34.88 14.89 40.23
C LEU A 956 -33.53 14.79 40.94
N ALA A 957 -33.29 13.67 41.62
CA ALA A 957 -32.01 13.37 42.27
C ALA A 957 -30.85 13.40 41.25
N GLY A 958 -29.78 14.11 41.58
CA GLY A 958 -28.64 14.32 40.69
C GLY A 958 -28.84 15.39 39.60
N ILE A 959 -30.03 15.98 39.52
CA ILE A 959 -30.36 17.09 38.60
C ILE A 959 -30.56 18.37 39.40
N VAL A 960 -31.25 18.27 40.54
CA VAL A 960 -31.48 19.35 41.49
C VAL A 960 -30.99 18.91 42.86
N GLU A 961 -30.17 19.74 43.49
CA GLU A 961 -29.62 19.50 44.81
C GLU A 961 -30.10 20.56 45.80
N ARG A 962 -30.32 20.13 47.04
CA ARG A 962 -30.67 21.03 48.15
C ARG A 962 -29.39 21.61 48.74
N GLN A 963 -29.24 22.94 48.68
CA GLN A 963 -28.17 23.69 49.32
C GLN A 963 -28.75 24.59 50.41
N GLY A 964 -28.83 24.10 51.64
CA GLY A 964 -29.57 24.78 52.71
C GLY A 964 -31.07 24.80 52.43
N ASP A 965 -31.68 26.00 52.40
CA ASP A 965 -33.11 26.19 52.13
C ASP A 965 -33.43 26.55 50.67
N ARG A 966 -32.49 26.31 49.76
CA ARG A 966 -32.68 26.51 48.32
C ARG A 966 -32.35 25.27 47.51
N TRP A 967 -33.10 25.09 46.43
CA TRP A 967 -32.88 24.12 45.37
C TRP A 967 -32.05 24.76 44.26
N VAL A 968 -30.95 24.11 43.89
CA VAL A 968 -30.02 24.56 42.86
C VAL A 968 -29.81 23.43 41.86
N ALA A 969 -29.59 23.77 40.58
CA ALA A 969 -29.20 22.77 39.58
C ALA A 969 -27.86 22.12 39.96
N ALA A 970 -27.78 20.79 39.87
CA ALA A 970 -26.56 20.03 40.14
C ALA A 970 -25.45 20.38 39.12
N GLN A 971 -24.19 20.27 39.54
CA GLN A 971 -23.04 20.46 38.65
C GLN A 971 -23.08 19.39 37.55
N GLY A 972 -23.11 19.81 36.28
CA GLY A 972 -23.22 18.91 35.13
C GLY A 972 -24.65 18.59 34.67
N ALA A 973 -25.70 19.08 35.34
CA ALA A 973 -27.09 18.89 34.88
C ALA A 973 -27.38 19.54 33.50
N ASN A 974 -26.50 20.46 33.05
CA ASN A 974 -26.61 21.21 31.78
C ASN A 974 -25.71 20.66 30.66
N HIS A 975 -25.24 19.41 30.72
CA HIS A 975 -24.47 18.79 29.62
C HIS A 975 -25.35 18.50 28.39
N GLY A 976 -25.70 19.56 27.65
CA GLY A 976 -26.19 19.58 26.26
C GLY A 976 -27.56 18.96 25.94
N ALA A 977 -28.04 18.00 26.74
CA ALA A 977 -29.22 17.20 26.43
C ALA A 977 -30.46 17.53 27.31
N LEU A 978 -30.24 18.04 28.52
CA LEU A 978 -31.27 18.33 29.51
C LEU A 978 -31.14 19.80 29.94
N THR A 979 -32.22 20.56 29.88
CA THR A 979 -32.23 21.96 30.32
C THR A 979 -33.41 22.18 31.26
N LEU A 980 -33.11 22.62 32.49
CA LEU A 980 -34.11 22.96 33.50
C LEU A 980 -34.81 24.27 33.11
N ASP A 981 -36.12 24.34 33.31
CA ASP A 981 -36.86 25.60 33.20
C ASP A 981 -36.46 26.53 34.36
N PRO A 982 -35.90 27.73 34.09
CA PRO A 982 -35.56 28.68 35.16
C PRO A 982 -36.78 29.08 36.01
N GLY A 983 -37.98 29.09 35.42
CA GLY A 983 -39.23 29.35 36.15
C GLY A 983 -39.50 28.29 37.22
N PHE A 984 -39.24 27.02 36.90
CA PHE A 984 -39.41 25.91 37.84
C PHE A 984 -38.58 26.09 39.12
N LEU A 985 -37.28 26.37 38.98
CA LEU A 985 -36.41 26.56 40.15
C LEU A 985 -36.76 27.82 40.94
N THR A 986 -37.16 28.90 40.27
CA THR A 986 -37.56 30.15 40.93
C THR A 986 -38.79 29.94 41.81
N ASP A 987 -39.83 29.33 41.26
CA ASP A 987 -41.08 29.09 41.98
C ASP A 987 -40.93 28.01 43.07
N LEU A 988 -40.12 26.97 42.82
CA LEU A 988 -39.80 25.95 43.82
C LEU A 988 -39.06 26.57 45.03
N ASN A 989 -38.13 27.49 44.79
CA ASN A 989 -37.42 28.20 45.85
C ASN A 989 -38.32 29.19 46.60
N ARG A 990 -39.22 29.89 45.89
CA ARG A 990 -40.23 30.76 46.50
C ARG A 990 -41.11 29.95 47.45
N LEU A 991 -41.62 28.81 46.99
CA LEU A 991 -42.46 27.91 47.78
C LEU A 991 -41.71 27.30 48.96
N THR A 992 -40.46 26.87 48.78
CA THR A 992 -39.62 26.32 49.86
C THR A 992 -39.38 27.36 50.96
N ARG A 993 -39.05 28.61 50.60
CA ARG A 993 -38.86 29.72 51.55
C ARG A 993 -40.12 29.94 52.40
N VAL A 994 -41.27 30.06 51.76
CA VAL A 994 -42.54 30.22 52.48
C VAL A 994 -42.80 29.00 53.36
N ALA A 995 -42.59 27.78 52.85
CA ALA A 995 -42.81 26.57 53.61
C ALA A 995 -41.94 26.44 54.88
N THR A 996 -40.66 26.86 54.81
CA THR A 996 -39.75 26.83 55.98
C THR A 996 -40.22 27.73 57.11
N VAL A 997 -40.88 28.85 56.80
CA VAL A 997 -41.42 29.79 57.78
C VAL A 997 -42.79 29.32 58.30
N LEU A 998 -43.65 28.80 57.42
CA LEU A 998 -45.00 28.39 57.77
C LEU A 998 -45.06 27.08 58.56
N PHE A 999 -44.19 26.11 58.24
CA PHE A 999 -44.26 24.73 58.76
C PHE A 999 -42.99 24.31 59.53
N PRO A 1000 -42.53 25.07 60.54
CA PRO A 1000 -41.27 24.79 61.24
C PRO A 1000 -41.30 23.46 62.01
N SER A 1001 -42.49 23.00 62.45
CA SER A 1001 -42.68 21.72 63.15
C SER A 1001 -43.60 20.75 62.42
N GLY A 1002 -43.84 20.99 61.12
CA GLY A 1002 -44.68 20.16 60.25
C GLY A 1002 -46.11 20.65 60.06
N ASP A 1003 -46.71 21.26 61.08
CA ASP A 1003 -48.02 21.93 60.98
C ASP A 1003 -47.84 23.46 60.91
N ALA A 1004 -48.86 24.17 60.39
CA ALA A 1004 -48.80 25.61 60.26
C ALA A 1004 -48.70 26.25 61.65
N HIS A 1005 -47.58 26.92 61.94
CA HIS A 1005 -47.35 27.56 63.24
C HIS A 1005 -46.30 28.67 63.11
N VAL A 1006 -46.75 29.92 63.02
CA VAL A 1006 -45.90 31.10 62.84
C VAL A 1006 -46.05 32.01 64.06
N ARG A 1007 -44.92 32.27 64.73
CA ARG A 1007 -44.85 33.16 65.90
C ARG A 1007 -44.34 34.53 65.48
N TYR A 1008 -45.04 35.57 65.94
CA TYR A 1008 -44.70 36.95 65.66
C TYR A 1008 -45.15 37.84 66.82
N GLU A 1009 -44.64 39.05 66.90
CA GLU A 1009 -45.01 40.02 67.91
C GLU A 1009 -45.44 41.31 67.25
N LEU A 1010 -46.42 41.98 67.85
CA LEU A 1010 -46.90 43.28 67.40
C LEU A 1010 -46.65 44.31 68.49
N ARG A 1011 -46.23 45.50 68.07
CA ARG A 1011 -46.10 46.68 68.92
C ARG A 1011 -46.84 47.85 68.28
N ALA A 1012 -47.77 48.44 69.02
CA ALA A 1012 -48.48 49.63 68.55
C ALA A 1012 -47.51 50.78 68.29
N VAL A 1013 -47.82 51.61 67.28
CA VAL A 1013 -47.08 52.84 67.00
C VAL A 1013 -48.00 54.04 67.27
N PRO A 1014 -47.58 54.99 68.12
CA PRO A 1014 -48.37 56.19 68.39
C PRO A 1014 -48.74 56.90 67.09
N THR A 1015 -50.03 57.14 66.89
CA THR A 1015 -50.57 57.79 65.69
C THR A 1015 -51.31 59.04 66.12
N PRO A 1016 -50.88 60.25 65.69
CA PRO A 1016 -51.57 61.49 66.03
C PRO A 1016 -53.06 61.44 65.67
N GLY A 1017 -53.92 61.85 66.61
CA GLY A 1017 -55.37 61.88 66.45
C GLY A 1017 -56.10 60.56 66.77
N VAL A 1018 -55.39 59.47 67.08
CA VAL A 1018 -55.96 58.19 67.53
C VAL A 1018 -55.85 58.06 69.05
N THR A 1019 -56.97 57.92 69.74
CA THR A 1019 -57.03 57.85 71.22
C THR A 1019 -57.03 56.41 71.74
N ASP A 1020 -57.64 55.47 70.99
CA ASP A 1020 -57.73 54.04 71.33
C ASP A 1020 -57.59 53.22 70.04
N MET A 1021 -56.88 52.09 70.11
CA MET A 1021 -56.64 51.20 68.98
C MET A 1021 -56.59 49.75 69.47
N LYS A 1022 -57.40 48.87 68.87
CA LYS A 1022 -57.46 47.44 69.18
C LYS A 1022 -57.25 46.61 67.93
N PHE A 1023 -56.25 45.73 67.97
CA PHE A 1023 -56.04 44.69 66.97
C PHE A 1023 -56.47 43.36 67.57
N VAL A 1024 -57.60 42.82 67.12
CA VAL A 1024 -58.12 41.54 67.57
C VAL A 1024 -57.77 40.48 66.54
N LEU A 1025 -56.91 39.53 66.92
CA LEU A 1025 -56.36 38.50 66.05
C LEU A 1025 -56.52 37.13 66.72
N SER A 1026 -57.42 36.29 66.19
CA SER A 1026 -57.60 34.88 66.58
C SER A 1026 -57.65 34.63 68.10
N GLY A 1027 -58.44 35.43 68.83
CA GLY A 1027 -58.66 35.28 70.27
C GLY A 1027 -57.64 35.98 71.18
N ARG A 1028 -56.66 36.69 70.63
CA ARG A 1028 -55.78 37.62 71.36
C ARG A 1028 -55.96 39.05 70.85
N GLU A 1029 -55.83 40.03 71.73
CA GLU A 1029 -55.91 41.44 71.35
C GLU A 1029 -54.63 42.21 71.70
N LEU A 1030 -54.26 43.16 70.85
CA LEU A 1030 -53.34 44.25 71.16
C LEU A 1030 -54.19 45.50 71.34
N HIS A 1031 -54.43 45.90 72.60
CA HIS A 1031 -55.14 47.12 72.96
C HIS A 1031 -54.16 48.22 73.37
N TYR A 1032 -54.22 49.34 72.66
CA TYR A 1032 -53.34 50.49 72.84
C TYR A 1032 -54.15 51.77 72.96
N PHE A 1033 -54.06 52.45 74.09
CA PHE A 1033 -54.74 53.71 74.39
C PHE A 1033 -53.73 54.82 74.74
N ASN A 1034 -52.63 54.88 73.98
CA ASN A 1034 -51.50 55.79 74.22
C ASN A 1034 -50.73 55.53 75.53
N GLN A 1035 -50.75 54.30 76.05
CA GLN A 1035 -49.84 53.88 77.12
C GLN A 1035 -48.40 53.63 76.60
N LYS A 1036 -47.49 53.18 77.47
CA LYS A 1036 -46.14 52.74 77.08
C LYS A 1036 -46.21 51.60 76.07
N GLU A 1037 -45.44 51.67 74.99
CA GLU A 1037 -45.47 50.67 73.92
C GLU A 1037 -44.71 49.39 74.33
N GLU A 1038 -45.39 48.25 74.24
CA GLU A 1038 -44.83 46.93 74.55
C GLU A 1038 -45.04 45.97 73.37
N TRP A 1039 -44.16 44.96 73.29
CA TRP A 1039 -44.29 43.89 72.30
C TRP A 1039 -45.27 42.83 72.82
N THR A 1040 -46.33 42.60 72.06
CA THR A 1040 -47.35 41.59 72.37
C THR A 1040 -47.15 40.39 71.44
N PRO A 1041 -46.94 39.18 71.96
CA PRO A 1041 -46.76 38.00 71.12
C PRO A 1041 -48.09 37.46 70.58
N PHE A 1042 -48.03 36.95 69.36
CA PHE A 1042 -49.13 36.34 68.61
C PHE A 1042 -48.64 35.08 67.90
N VAL A 1043 -49.61 34.22 67.55
CA VAL A 1043 -49.39 32.98 66.81
C VAL A 1043 -50.41 32.91 65.68
N TRP A 1044 -49.98 32.50 64.50
CA TRP A 1044 -50.85 32.22 63.36
C TRP A 1044 -50.63 30.80 62.82
N PRO A 1045 -51.69 30.02 62.56
CA PRO A 1045 -53.09 30.25 62.95
C PRO A 1045 -53.26 30.24 64.48
N GLY A 1046 -54.24 30.96 65.02
CA GLY A 1046 -54.55 30.92 66.46
C GLY A 1046 -55.48 29.76 66.84
N ASP A 1047 -55.59 29.49 68.14
CA ASP A 1047 -56.36 28.35 68.70
C ASP A 1047 -57.87 28.60 68.79
N SER A 1048 -58.33 29.83 68.53
CA SER A 1048 -59.75 30.21 68.62
C SER A 1048 -60.60 29.54 67.52
N LEU A 1049 -61.77 29.04 67.91
CA LEU A 1049 -62.81 28.59 66.97
C LEU A 1049 -63.41 29.77 66.20
N GLU A 1050 -63.53 30.93 66.85
CA GLU A 1050 -63.95 32.20 66.25
C GLU A 1050 -62.72 32.87 65.61
N ASN A 1051 -62.49 32.58 64.33
CA ASN A 1051 -61.38 33.13 63.56
C ASN A 1051 -61.79 34.45 62.88
N LEU A 1052 -62.12 35.45 63.70
CA LEU A 1052 -62.33 36.83 63.23
C LEU A 1052 -61.05 37.63 63.51
N SER A 1053 -60.51 38.27 62.47
CA SER A 1053 -59.43 39.24 62.60
C SER A 1053 -59.98 40.62 62.24
N HIS A 1054 -59.89 41.59 63.15
CA HIS A 1054 -60.35 42.95 62.84
C HIS A 1054 -59.55 44.03 63.60
N ILE A 1055 -59.66 45.25 63.10
CA ILE A 1055 -58.99 46.43 63.67
C ILE A 1055 -60.06 47.45 64.07
N GLU A 1056 -60.09 47.78 65.36
CA GLU A 1056 -60.93 48.87 65.89
C GLU A 1056 -60.04 50.06 66.26
N TRP A 1057 -60.54 51.28 66.05
CA TRP A 1057 -59.86 52.48 66.49
C TRP A 1057 -60.86 53.58 66.86
N GLN A 1058 -60.44 54.45 67.76
CA GLN A 1058 -61.18 55.64 68.17
C GLN A 1058 -60.29 56.87 67.96
N THR A 1059 -60.89 57.95 67.47
CA THR A 1059 -60.20 59.22 67.25
C THR A 1059 -60.67 60.28 68.24
N GLU A 1060 -59.92 61.37 68.38
CA GLU A 1060 -60.31 62.49 69.26
C GLU A 1060 -61.68 63.09 68.90
N GLN A 1061 -62.04 63.06 67.60
CA GLN A 1061 -63.26 63.66 67.06
C GLN A 1061 -64.40 62.66 66.81
N GLY A 1062 -64.21 61.36 67.06
CA GLY A 1062 -65.19 60.33 66.70
C GLY A 1062 -65.22 59.13 67.65
N GLY A 1063 -66.37 58.45 67.72
CA GLY A 1063 -66.53 57.21 68.50
C GLY A 1063 -65.75 56.02 67.92
N VAL A 1064 -65.90 54.85 68.54
CA VAL A 1064 -65.25 53.60 68.08
C VAL A 1064 -65.67 53.28 66.64
N ARG A 1065 -64.68 53.06 65.77
CA ARG A 1065 -64.84 52.63 64.39
C ARG A 1065 -64.20 51.26 64.19
N SER A 1066 -64.85 50.43 63.38
CA SER A 1066 -64.31 49.19 62.84
C SER A 1066 -64.58 49.21 61.33
N GLY A 1067 -63.56 48.88 60.53
CA GLY A 1067 -63.67 48.97 59.06
C GLY A 1067 -62.66 48.09 58.31
N LEU A 1068 -61.93 47.26 59.04
CA LEU A 1068 -61.02 46.26 58.49
C LEU A 1068 -61.31 44.97 59.24
N ASP A 1069 -62.21 44.16 58.70
CA ASP A 1069 -62.61 42.87 59.22
C ASP A 1069 -62.37 41.77 58.19
N ALA A 1070 -61.82 40.66 58.65
CA ALA A 1070 -61.56 39.50 57.83
C ALA A 1070 -61.86 38.23 58.63
N GLN A 1071 -62.71 37.39 58.06
CA GLN A 1071 -63.10 36.11 58.64
C GLN A 1071 -62.21 34.98 58.12
N GLY A 1072 -62.17 33.87 58.87
CA GLY A 1072 -61.46 32.66 58.48
C GLY A 1072 -60.05 32.58 59.04
N ARG A 1073 -59.42 31.42 58.87
CA ARG A 1073 -58.07 31.15 59.40
C ARG A 1073 -57.02 32.05 58.73
N PHE A 1074 -57.29 32.53 57.52
CA PHE A 1074 -56.46 33.50 56.81
C PHE A 1074 -56.87 34.96 57.06
N GLY A 1075 -57.76 35.24 58.02
CA GLY A 1075 -58.22 36.61 58.33
C GLY A 1075 -57.07 37.59 58.57
N LEU A 1076 -56.05 37.18 59.35
CA LEU A 1076 -54.83 37.97 59.53
C LEU A 1076 -54.15 38.28 58.19
N ILE A 1077 -54.01 37.30 57.31
CA ILE A 1077 -53.29 37.43 56.04
C ILE A 1077 -54.03 38.40 55.12
N ARG A 1078 -55.37 38.33 55.09
CA ARG A 1078 -56.23 39.29 54.37
C ARG A 1078 -56.07 40.71 54.93
N LEU A 1079 -55.97 40.87 56.25
CA LEU A 1079 -55.67 42.18 56.85
C LEU A 1079 -54.27 42.67 56.44
N LEU A 1080 -53.26 41.81 56.48
CA LEU A 1080 -51.89 42.15 56.08
C LEU A 1080 -51.79 42.52 54.59
N GLU A 1081 -52.60 41.91 53.73
CA GLU A 1081 -52.69 42.24 52.31
C GLU A 1081 -53.15 43.69 52.07
N HIS A 1082 -54.07 44.19 52.89
CA HIS A 1082 -54.52 45.60 52.84
C HIS A 1082 -53.55 46.57 53.54
N ALA A 1083 -52.49 46.07 54.19
CA ALA A 1083 -51.48 46.89 54.84
C ALA A 1083 -50.41 47.33 53.84
N LYS A 1084 -49.97 48.59 53.95
CA LYS A 1084 -48.69 49.00 53.37
C LYS A 1084 -47.57 48.50 54.29
N VAL A 1085 -46.82 47.50 53.81
CA VAL A 1085 -45.69 46.91 54.53
C VAL A 1085 -44.40 47.66 54.18
N SER A 1086 -43.71 48.22 55.16
CA SER A 1086 -42.41 48.86 54.99
C SER A 1086 -41.35 48.15 55.85
N PRO A 1087 -40.34 47.49 55.25
CA PRO A 1087 -39.29 46.83 56.02
C PRO A 1087 -38.46 47.88 56.77
N GLN A 1088 -38.26 47.68 58.06
CA GLN A 1088 -37.38 48.55 58.88
C GLN A 1088 -36.01 47.92 59.10
N ASP A 1089 -35.98 46.59 59.26
CA ASP A 1089 -34.78 45.80 59.54
C ASP A 1089 -35.03 44.34 59.13
N SER A 1090 -34.06 43.44 59.31
CA SER A 1090 -34.16 42.03 58.90
C SER A 1090 -35.30 41.23 59.54
N ALA A 1091 -35.82 41.67 60.70
CA ALA A 1091 -36.89 41.00 61.43
C ALA A 1091 -38.08 41.93 61.78
N ARG A 1092 -38.03 43.22 61.40
CA ARG A 1092 -39.02 44.23 61.82
C ARG A 1092 -39.65 44.92 60.61
N TYR A 1093 -40.96 44.99 60.62
CA TYR A 1093 -41.78 45.55 59.55
C TYR A 1093 -42.75 46.57 60.13
N LEU A 1094 -42.87 47.73 59.49
CA LEU A 1094 -43.92 48.70 59.80
C LEU A 1094 -45.13 48.40 58.92
N LEU A 1095 -46.24 48.08 59.55
CA LEU A 1095 -47.54 47.85 58.93
C LEU A 1095 -48.37 49.13 59.06
N THR A 1096 -48.91 49.61 57.95
CA THR A 1096 -49.75 50.81 57.92
C THR A 1096 -51.05 50.54 57.19
N TRP A 1097 -52.18 50.75 57.87
CA TRP A 1097 -53.51 50.68 57.27
C TRP A 1097 -54.13 52.07 57.18
N THR A 1098 -54.84 52.35 56.09
CA THR A 1098 -55.59 53.59 55.89
C THR A 1098 -57.06 53.24 55.58
N PRO A 1099 -57.85 52.87 56.61
CA PRO A 1099 -59.21 52.38 56.41
C PRO A 1099 -60.18 53.45 55.88
N ASP A 1100 -59.96 54.72 56.24
CA ASP A 1100 -60.77 55.85 55.78
C ASP A 1100 -59.93 56.76 54.89
N GLN A 1101 -60.08 56.62 53.56
CA GLN A 1101 -59.36 57.43 52.57
C GLN A 1101 -59.74 58.93 52.64
N SER A 1102 -60.87 59.27 53.25
CA SER A 1102 -61.34 60.67 53.37
C SER A 1102 -60.66 61.41 54.52
N GLN A 1103 -60.35 60.73 55.63
CA GLN A 1103 -59.65 61.31 56.78
C GLN A 1103 -58.13 61.06 56.73
N GLY A 1104 -57.67 60.07 55.97
CA GLY A 1104 -56.25 59.81 55.73
C GLY A 1104 -55.45 59.37 56.97
N ILE A 1105 -56.11 58.96 58.05
CA ILE A 1105 -55.47 58.58 59.32
C ILE A 1105 -54.78 57.21 59.16
N PRO A 1106 -53.45 57.12 59.30
CA PRO A 1106 -52.72 55.87 59.12
C PRO A 1106 -52.60 55.11 60.44
N LEU A 1107 -53.31 53.98 60.58
CA LEU A 1107 -53.14 53.07 61.71
C LEU A 1107 -51.82 52.32 61.56
N ARG A 1108 -50.90 52.44 62.52
CA ARG A 1108 -49.54 51.91 62.42
C ARG A 1108 -49.22 50.90 63.53
N VAL A 1109 -48.64 49.77 63.13
CA VAL A 1109 -48.13 48.73 64.03
C VAL A 1109 -46.79 48.25 63.52
N GLN A 1110 -45.85 47.98 64.42
CA GLN A 1110 -44.63 47.27 64.09
C GLN A 1110 -44.81 45.78 64.33
N LEU A 1111 -44.52 44.98 63.31
CA LEU A 1111 -44.45 43.54 63.38
C LEU A 1111 -42.98 43.12 63.53
N ARG A 1112 -42.72 42.22 64.47
CA ARG A 1112 -41.46 41.52 64.63
C ARG A 1112 -41.68 40.03 64.44
N SER A 1113 -40.93 39.41 63.52
CA SER A 1113 -41.01 37.96 63.28
C SER A 1113 -39.88 37.22 64.00
N GLU A 1114 -40.14 35.99 64.44
CA GLU A 1114 -39.10 35.06 64.93
C GLU A 1114 -38.29 34.43 63.76
N ALA A 1115 -38.93 34.21 62.60
CA ALA A 1115 -38.31 33.63 61.40
C ALA A 1115 -38.88 34.26 60.12
N GLY A 1116 -38.01 34.53 59.14
CA GLY A 1116 -38.41 35.17 57.87
C GLY A 1116 -39.18 36.48 58.07
N ALA A 1117 -40.14 36.74 57.18
CA ALA A 1117 -41.10 37.84 57.34
C ALA A 1117 -42.33 37.43 58.19
N GLY A 1118 -42.33 36.20 58.74
CA GLY A 1118 -43.40 35.67 59.58
C GLY A 1118 -44.69 35.49 58.77
N PRO A 1119 -45.85 35.98 59.25
CA PRO A 1119 -47.10 35.82 58.51
C PRO A 1119 -47.12 36.60 57.19
N LEU A 1120 -46.20 37.55 56.97
CA LEU A 1120 -46.08 38.27 55.71
C LEU A 1120 -45.60 37.37 54.56
N ASP A 1121 -44.84 36.31 54.84
CA ASP A 1121 -44.36 35.38 53.79
C ASP A 1121 -45.53 34.62 53.12
N VAL A 1122 -46.70 34.54 53.77
CA VAL A 1122 -47.91 33.97 53.15
C VAL A 1122 -48.37 34.81 51.96
N LEU A 1123 -48.10 36.12 51.94
CA LEU A 1123 -48.46 37.01 50.83
C LEU A 1123 -47.68 36.68 49.55
N GLU A 1124 -46.53 36.01 49.65
CA GLU A 1124 -45.81 35.47 48.48
C GLU A 1124 -46.58 34.34 47.78
N LEU A 1125 -47.60 33.77 48.42
CA LEU A 1125 -48.48 32.78 47.80
C LEU A 1125 -49.65 33.40 47.03
N ARG A 1126 -49.82 34.73 47.07
CA ARG A 1126 -50.84 35.43 46.29
C ARG A 1126 -50.60 35.21 44.81
N HIS A 1127 -51.60 34.68 44.13
CA HIS A 1127 -51.55 34.29 42.70
C HIS A 1127 -50.42 33.30 42.36
N PHE A 1128 -49.90 32.56 43.34
CA PHE A 1128 -48.85 31.58 43.09
C PHE A 1128 -49.42 30.36 42.34
N THR A 1129 -48.75 29.97 41.26
CA THR A 1129 -49.08 28.77 40.47
C THR A 1129 -47.84 27.91 40.30
N LEU A 1130 -48.00 26.58 40.40
CA LEU A 1130 -46.89 25.67 40.11
C LEU A 1130 -46.56 25.66 38.61
N PRO A 1131 -45.28 25.76 38.23
CA PRO A 1131 -44.86 25.66 36.83
C PRO A 1131 -45.29 24.33 36.21
N PRO A 1132 -45.83 24.32 34.99
CA PRO A 1132 -46.34 23.11 34.36
C PRO A 1132 -45.23 22.19 33.81
N ARG A 1133 -43.97 22.62 33.80
CA ARG A 1133 -42.84 21.84 33.27
C ARG A 1133 -41.60 22.03 34.12
N ILE A 1134 -40.78 20.99 34.19
CA ILE A 1134 -39.49 20.96 34.86
C ILE A 1134 -38.37 21.18 33.85
N PHE A 1135 -38.48 20.54 32.68
CA PHE A 1135 -37.49 20.60 31.61
C PHE A 1135 -38.04 21.28 30.36
N VAL A 1136 -37.18 22.03 29.67
CA VAL A 1136 -37.48 22.58 28.35
C VAL A 1136 -37.21 21.49 27.31
N THR A 1137 -38.26 20.76 26.92
CA THR A 1137 -38.23 19.86 25.77
C THR A 1137 -38.44 20.69 24.50
N SER A 1138 -37.65 20.49 23.45
CA SER A 1138 -37.64 21.33 22.23
C SER A 1138 -38.91 21.24 21.37
N THR A 1139 -40.00 20.68 21.90
CA THR A 1139 -41.30 20.55 21.25
C THR A 1139 -42.26 21.68 21.65
N ALA A 1140 -41.84 22.94 21.45
CA ALA A 1140 -42.75 24.09 21.47
C ALA A 1140 -42.19 25.28 20.68
N LYS A 1141 -42.19 25.18 19.35
CA LYS A 1141 -42.33 26.34 18.46
C LYS A 1141 -43.36 26.04 17.38
N GLY A 1142 -44.63 26.15 17.75
CA GLY A 1142 -45.61 26.79 16.87
C GLY A 1142 -45.33 28.30 16.88
N GLY A 1143 -44.34 28.74 16.11
CA GLY A 1143 -44.11 30.13 15.73
C GLY A 1143 -44.38 30.28 14.22
N PRO A 1144 -44.75 31.47 13.74
CA PRO A 1144 -45.53 31.64 12.51
C PRO A 1144 -44.82 31.01 11.30
N LYS A 1145 -45.62 30.42 10.39
CA LYS A 1145 -45.16 30.00 9.05
C LYS A 1145 -44.34 31.13 8.43
N LEU A 1146 -43.02 30.98 8.44
CA LEU A 1146 -42.12 31.72 7.58
C LEU A 1146 -42.16 31.02 6.23
N SER A 1147 -42.75 31.73 5.27
CA SER A 1147 -42.74 31.38 3.85
C SER A 1147 -41.33 30.98 3.40
N ALA A 1148 -41.28 29.97 2.53
CA ALA A 1148 -40.08 29.50 1.86
C ALA A 1148 -39.24 30.67 1.34
N VAL A 1149 -38.02 30.81 1.86
CA VAL A 1149 -36.97 31.62 1.23
C VAL A 1149 -36.28 30.71 0.23
N ASN A 1150 -36.55 30.94 -1.06
CA ASN A 1150 -35.76 30.41 -2.16
C ASN A 1150 -34.28 30.84 -2.02
N PRO A 1151 -33.32 30.02 -2.45
CA PRO A 1151 -31.94 30.47 -2.58
C PRO A 1151 -31.84 31.64 -3.60
N PRO A 1152 -30.85 32.54 -3.47
CA PRO A 1152 -30.73 33.68 -4.37
C PRO A 1152 -30.46 33.22 -5.82
N PRO A 1153 -30.97 33.94 -6.83
CA PRO A 1153 -30.80 33.56 -8.23
C PRO A 1153 -29.32 33.68 -8.63
N LEU A 1154 -28.89 32.74 -9.48
CA LEU A 1154 -27.57 32.77 -10.12
C LEU A 1154 -27.34 34.10 -10.85
N PRO A 1155 -26.11 34.63 -10.85
CA PRO A 1155 -25.80 35.87 -11.53
C PRO A 1155 -26.09 35.77 -13.04
N PRO A 1156 -26.55 36.84 -13.71
CA PRO A 1156 -26.94 36.82 -15.12
C PRO A 1156 -25.86 36.29 -16.07
N SER A 1157 -24.58 36.41 -15.69
CA SER A 1157 -23.43 35.89 -16.42
C SER A 1157 -23.40 34.35 -16.50
N ALA A 1158 -23.88 33.65 -15.47
CA ALA A 1158 -23.93 32.18 -15.45
C ALA A 1158 -25.06 31.63 -16.35
N ILE A 1159 -26.16 32.37 -16.46
CA ILE A 1159 -27.30 32.00 -17.33
C ILE A 1159 -26.98 32.28 -18.81
N ALA A 1160 -26.19 33.32 -19.10
CA ALA A 1160 -25.71 33.61 -20.45
C ALA A 1160 -24.69 32.57 -20.95
N ALA A 1161 -23.82 32.06 -20.07
CA ALA A 1161 -22.84 31.03 -20.41
C ALA A 1161 -23.48 29.68 -20.77
N ALA A 1162 -24.60 29.32 -20.11
CA ALA A 1162 -25.31 28.06 -20.36
C ALA A 1162 -26.09 28.03 -21.69
N LYS A 1163 -26.37 29.19 -22.32
CA LYS A 1163 -27.10 29.26 -23.60
C LYS A 1163 -26.23 29.01 -24.84
N HIS A 1164 -24.91 29.01 -24.71
CA HIS A 1164 -23.99 28.90 -25.86
C HIS A 1164 -23.22 27.56 -25.96
N ALA A 1165 -23.41 26.63 -25.03
CA ALA A 1165 -22.75 25.33 -25.07
C ALA A 1165 -23.72 24.23 -25.56
N ALA A 1166 -23.99 24.19 -26.86
CA ALA A 1166 -24.62 23.04 -27.51
C ALA A 1166 -23.59 22.34 -28.41
N MET A 1167 -23.09 21.19 -27.97
CA MET A 1167 -22.52 20.16 -28.85
C MET A 1167 -23.28 18.84 -28.61
N PRO A 1168 -23.62 18.09 -29.67
CA PRO A 1168 -24.41 16.87 -29.54
C PRO A 1168 -23.54 15.67 -29.16
N LEU A 1169 -24.05 14.83 -28.25
CA LEU A 1169 -23.51 13.50 -27.94
C LEU A 1169 -24.01 12.46 -28.98
N PRO A 1170 -23.21 11.45 -29.36
CA PRO A 1170 -23.61 10.45 -30.34
C PRO A 1170 -24.48 9.33 -29.73
N HIS A 1171 -25.48 8.88 -30.49
CA HIS A 1171 -26.34 7.75 -30.18
C HIS A 1171 -25.58 6.41 -30.31
N GLY A 1172 -25.64 5.59 -29.27
CA GLY A 1172 -25.21 4.18 -29.29
C GLY A 1172 -26.42 3.26 -29.30
N ALA A 1173 -26.50 2.40 -30.31
CA ALA A 1173 -27.55 1.42 -30.56
C ALA A 1173 -27.45 0.20 -29.62
N MET A 1174 -28.62 -0.31 -29.22
CA MET A 1174 -28.81 -1.65 -28.63
C MET A 1174 -28.60 -2.74 -29.70
N PRO A 1175 -28.29 -3.97 -29.28
CA PRO A 1175 -29.10 -5.09 -29.76
C PRO A 1175 -29.56 -6.05 -28.66
N GLU A 1176 -30.71 -6.65 -28.93
CA GLU A 1176 -31.45 -7.63 -28.15
C GLU A 1176 -30.76 -9.00 -27.99
N VAL A 1177 -30.99 -9.57 -26.80
CA VAL A 1177 -31.46 -10.94 -26.49
C VAL A 1177 -30.89 -12.13 -27.29
N GLU A 1178 -30.13 -12.97 -26.59
CA GLU A 1178 -30.50 -14.37 -26.31
C GLU A 1178 -30.08 -14.75 -24.89
#